data_AF-A0A7V8WIZ6-F1
#
_entry.id   AF-A0A7V8WIZ6-F1
#
_cell.length_a   1.000
_cell.length_b   1.000
_cell.length_c   1.000
_cell.angle_alpha   90.00
_cell.angle_beta   90.00
_cell.angle_gamma   90.00
#
_symmetry.space_group_name_H-M   'P 1'
#
loop_
_entity.id
_entity.type
_entity.pdbx_description
1 polymer ?
#
loop_
_entity_poly.entity_id
_entity_poly.type
_entity_poly.pdbx_seq_one_letter_code
_entity_poly.pdbx_strand_id
1 'polypeptide(L)'
;MAPTGADDGGRRPSAIVLVNNQPFAIRMPMEVSGITGDTAEHLMAEGAAVQPVDSGVVLIGSVNANASRRLALLPASRRSEPDRRLVIDTIDDGVRVSFDGQPIGNLSWSVHLSAAASAPKTSTATPPQDLAPTFEALPLEFTRTVQGHVFDTWTAKGSRHGLSVALTLRAYREGFLDLSTRVTTEPDARTSGVYAAVVSRLTHAADAAERRICYDNRIAPLAATGRTPFRAGEGRHHFVQRGVDWLTLRTTAGASVAWMNDFADSFTILQDSSENRFRQPRYTGANIPQLGSEAQAAPEALFWITEIARTNIQSYRDRLVDNILPPAGESVSFGSRLAFEPAPISDVRATEQFLAYTGYWRQDRRDAEVTLSFGVPHVRFGTSYFPYSTLGENFDRLKLPGMDSEGYWPLAADTVQQWPLFADAIRRDLRIAKAMGFHVIRLHYLDVIAQLDARVQREYLDFLFSELRHLKLRAMLSPSDARFTPAQMAAMVSRYRDVVESVELENEILIWGIPQDRPRYWNAVYDAVKSVAPDVPVHLTAHTNTGIFTRLEQLGVKFDRVGGHAYIDSLDAIPSGRGFALAMANYASKAGKPAVITEWNWRGLTRMTPEARATVYPDIIGGALESRAIGEFHQFQFQETLTVNPRLGRTGIRHYEPLRLSRRPKPEAFELMRLMHRFVAPEDPIRQLDASHTVTSLDARGRGTAILTLTNRGTSAERVRATVEGPSDLRGTLTSPAVADVAPGGTHKFTVALSTRGATPGFYHWFLRLQRADGSLRYVWNEARLAARPVFDSKARSLVAYPGLAAGTVDFDYAKPIRVVYGQNAPVLEMEAAYVLASTLESASGRPVDIYQLDDLPAAVEPGTLILVGTPKSHALMARIADRLPAAGSFVQRVEPAAGGDATWLIVGGSDSRAVEESAMDYVLRYWRSARDSAARRIGLVEKELPRTVDPAKLPDRTP
;
A
#
# COMPACT_ATOMS: atom_id res chain seq x y z
N MET A 1 -0.93 -18.97 26.79
CA MET A 1 -0.85 -17.56 27.20
C MET A 1 -0.90 -17.50 28.72
N ALA A 2 0.19 -17.11 29.36
CA ALA A 2 0.15 -16.57 30.71
C ALA A 2 0.07 -15.04 30.57
N PRO A 3 -0.81 -14.34 31.30
CA PRO A 3 -0.83 -12.89 31.25
C PRO A 3 0.42 -12.38 31.94
N THR A 4 1.32 -11.73 31.20
CA THR A 4 2.35 -10.88 31.82
C THR A 4 1.69 -9.57 32.25
N GLY A 5 0.82 -9.66 33.25
CA GLY A 5 0.48 -8.53 34.10
C GLY A 5 1.59 -8.43 35.13
N ALA A 6 2.46 -7.43 34.99
CA ALA A 6 3.04 -6.86 36.18
C ALA A 6 1.85 -6.37 37.02
N ASP A 7 1.73 -6.92 38.22
CA ASP A 7 0.72 -6.60 39.21
C ASP A 7 0.99 -5.18 39.74
N ASP A 8 0.70 -4.17 38.91
CA ASP A 8 0.56 -2.79 39.36
C ASP A 8 -0.71 -2.76 40.20
N GLY A 9 -0.56 -2.67 41.53
CA GLY A 9 -1.64 -2.64 42.53
C GLY A 9 -2.76 -1.64 42.19
N GLY A 10 -3.68 -2.08 41.32
CA GLY A 10 -4.36 -1.22 40.37
C GLY A 10 -5.44 -0.37 41.01
N ARG A 11 -5.25 0.96 40.99
CA ARG A 11 -6.37 1.88 41.15
C ARG A 11 -7.43 1.56 40.09
N ARG A 12 -8.67 1.45 40.54
CA ARG A 12 -9.84 1.22 39.67
C ARG A 12 -9.96 2.35 38.65
N PRO A 13 -10.32 2.07 37.39
CA PRO A 13 -10.63 3.13 36.44
C PRO A 13 -11.80 3.97 36.96
N SER A 14 -11.60 5.28 37.01
CA SER A 14 -12.59 6.29 37.41
C SER A 14 -13.20 7.02 36.22
N ALA A 15 -12.64 6.83 35.01
CA ALA A 15 -13.15 7.45 33.79
C ALA A 15 -12.80 6.65 32.52
N ILE A 16 -13.60 6.86 31.48
CA ILE A 16 -13.35 6.45 30.10
C ILE A 16 -13.09 7.71 29.27
N VAL A 17 -12.00 7.77 28.52
CA VAL A 17 -11.69 8.89 27.61
C VAL A 17 -11.89 8.41 26.17
N LEU A 18 -12.87 8.97 25.48
CA LEU A 18 -13.09 8.74 24.06
C LEU A 18 -12.28 9.77 23.27
N VAL A 19 -11.46 9.32 22.32
CA VAL A 19 -10.68 10.19 21.42
C VAL A 19 -11.07 9.87 19.99
N ASN A 20 -11.54 10.86 19.26
CA ASN A 20 -11.94 10.70 17.86
C ASN A 20 -10.99 11.48 16.95
N ASN A 21 -10.20 10.76 16.15
CA ASN A 21 -9.31 11.33 15.13
C ASN A 21 -9.96 11.36 13.74
N GLN A 22 -11.21 10.94 13.62
CA GLN A 22 -11.97 11.00 12.36
C GLN A 22 -12.52 12.42 12.14
N PRO A 23 -12.67 12.85 10.86
CA PRO A 23 -13.24 14.14 10.51
C PRO A 23 -14.77 14.22 10.66
N PHE A 24 -15.41 13.16 11.18
CA PHE A 24 -16.85 13.06 11.41
C PHE A 24 -17.13 12.62 12.85
N ALA A 25 -18.35 12.89 13.33
CA ALA A 25 -18.77 12.49 14.67
C ALA A 25 -19.05 10.99 14.73
N ILE A 26 -18.63 10.35 15.82
CA ILE A 26 -18.86 8.93 16.08
C ILE A 26 -19.94 8.79 17.14
N ARG A 27 -20.98 8.02 16.83
CA ARG A 27 -21.94 7.50 17.81
C ARG A 27 -22.23 6.03 17.51
N MET A 28 -21.81 5.14 18.41
CA MET A 28 -21.99 3.69 18.22
C MET A 28 -21.82 2.92 19.53
N PRO A 29 -22.22 1.63 19.57
CA PRO A 29 -21.81 0.73 20.64
C PRO A 29 -20.30 0.58 20.72
N MET A 30 -19.77 0.64 21.94
CA MET A 30 -18.33 0.53 22.24
C MET A 30 -18.13 -0.45 23.40
N GLU A 31 -17.26 -1.44 23.20
CA GLU A 31 -16.80 -2.34 24.24
C GLU A 31 -15.47 -1.82 24.81
N VAL A 32 -15.38 -1.72 26.13
CA VAL A 32 -14.22 -1.21 26.87
C VAL A 32 -13.75 -2.30 27.83
N SER A 33 -12.60 -2.89 27.54
CA SER A 33 -12.04 -4.00 28.31
C SER A 33 -11.39 -3.55 29.62
N GLY A 34 -11.27 -4.46 30.60
CA GLY A 34 -10.46 -4.24 31.81
C GLY A 34 -11.12 -3.37 32.90
N ILE A 35 -12.41 -3.09 32.74
CA ILE A 35 -13.27 -2.51 33.78
C ILE A 35 -14.09 -3.67 34.37
N THR A 36 -13.55 -4.35 35.37
CA THR A 36 -14.15 -5.54 36.00
C THR A 36 -14.31 -5.35 37.52
N GLY A 37 -15.41 -5.85 38.09
CA GLY A 37 -15.67 -5.89 39.54
C GLY A 37 -17.15 -5.81 39.91
N ASP A 38 -17.49 -6.22 41.14
CA ASP A 38 -18.84 -6.35 41.73
C ASP A 38 -19.71 -5.08 41.73
N THR A 39 -19.21 -3.96 41.20
CA THR A 39 -19.93 -2.69 41.02
C THR A 39 -20.30 -2.39 39.56
N ALA A 40 -19.88 -3.22 38.60
CA ALA A 40 -20.20 -3.03 37.18
C ALA A 40 -21.71 -3.19 36.89
N GLU A 41 -22.47 -3.80 37.82
CA GLU A 41 -23.93 -3.88 37.71
C GLU A 41 -24.60 -2.50 37.69
N HIS A 42 -23.94 -1.44 38.20
CA HIS A 42 -24.54 -0.12 38.37
C HIS A 42 -23.57 1.04 38.08
N LEU A 43 -22.86 1.03 36.95
CA LEU A 43 -22.07 2.19 36.52
C LEU A 43 -22.85 3.06 35.53
N MET A 44 -22.72 4.38 35.70
CA MET A 44 -23.18 5.39 34.74
C MET A 44 -21.98 6.15 34.21
N ALA A 45 -22.00 6.43 32.91
CA ALA A 45 -21.03 7.29 32.24
C ALA A 45 -21.72 8.60 31.86
N GLU A 46 -21.55 9.66 32.67
CA GLU A 46 -22.26 10.96 32.50
C GLU A 46 -23.79 10.84 32.39
N GLY A 47 -24.41 9.90 33.10
CA GLY A 47 -25.85 9.67 33.02
C GLY A 47 -26.29 8.74 31.89
N ALA A 48 -25.35 8.21 31.08
CA ALA A 48 -25.62 7.13 30.14
C ALA A 48 -25.44 5.75 30.81
N ALA A 49 -26.31 4.81 30.44
CA ALA A 49 -26.26 3.44 30.91
C ALA A 49 -24.96 2.75 30.42
N VAL A 50 -24.36 1.97 31.32
CA VAL A 50 -23.24 1.07 31.02
C VAL A 50 -23.70 -0.34 31.37
N GLN A 51 -23.28 -1.33 30.57
CA GLN A 51 -23.63 -2.73 30.78
C GLN A 51 -22.37 -3.58 30.92
N PRO A 52 -22.21 -4.35 32.01
CA PRO A 52 -21.08 -5.25 32.17
C PRO A 52 -21.14 -6.41 31.17
N VAL A 53 -19.96 -6.86 30.75
CA VAL A 53 -19.71 -8.05 29.95
C VAL A 53 -18.47 -8.77 30.50
N ASP A 54 -18.25 -10.03 30.11
CA ASP A 54 -17.17 -10.88 30.69
C ASP A 54 -15.77 -10.21 30.69
N SER A 55 -15.47 -9.43 29.66
CA SER A 55 -14.18 -8.77 29.42
C SER A 55 -14.11 -7.31 29.93
N GLY A 56 -15.22 -6.71 30.36
CA GLY A 56 -15.29 -5.29 30.70
C GLY A 56 -16.71 -4.72 30.69
N VAL A 57 -16.90 -3.61 29.97
CA VAL A 57 -18.20 -2.94 29.88
C VAL A 57 -18.53 -2.50 28.46
N VAL A 58 -19.81 -2.33 28.18
CA VAL A 58 -20.33 -1.82 26.91
C VAL A 58 -21.19 -0.59 27.17
N LEU A 59 -21.05 0.42 26.31
CA LEU A 59 -21.88 1.63 26.32
C LEU A 59 -22.16 2.13 24.89
N ILE A 60 -23.10 3.06 24.76
CA ILE A 60 -23.25 3.86 23.53
C ILE A 60 -22.37 5.10 23.67
N GLY A 61 -21.20 5.08 23.04
CA GLY A 61 -20.28 6.21 23.05
C GLY A 61 -20.67 7.25 21.99
N SER A 62 -20.47 8.53 22.32
CA SER A 62 -20.68 9.64 21.40
C SER A 62 -19.58 10.69 21.57
N VAL A 63 -18.90 11.02 20.47
CA VAL A 63 -17.77 11.96 20.42
C VAL A 63 -17.74 12.71 19.09
N ASN A 64 -17.56 14.03 19.16
CA ASN A 64 -17.51 14.91 17.99
C ASN A 64 -16.27 14.63 17.12
N ALA A 65 -16.29 15.10 15.87
CA ALA A 65 -15.14 15.03 14.97
C ALA A 65 -13.89 15.69 15.58
N ASN A 66 -12.72 15.05 15.44
CA ASN A 66 -11.43 15.57 15.92
C ASN A 66 -11.46 16.04 17.39
N ALA A 67 -12.23 15.36 18.25
CA ALA A 67 -12.46 15.77 19.63
C ALA A 67 -12.15 14.64 20.62
N SER A 68 -12.00 15.01 21.89
CA SER A 68 -11.94 14.07 23.01
C SER A 68 -13.08 14.34 23.97
N ARG A 69 -13.62 13.28 24.58
CA ARG A 69 -14.66 13.35 25.61
C ARG A 69 -14.28 12.44 26.76
N ARG A 70 -14.28 12.99 27.99
CA ARG A 70 -13.99 12.24 29.21
C ARG A 70 -15.29 11.91 29.93
N LEU A 71 -15.58 10.63 30.08
CA LEU A 71 -16.76 10.10 30.75
C LEU A 71 -16.39 9.66 32.16
N ALA A 72 -16.91 10.35 33.19
CA ALA A 72 -16.74 9.91 34.56
C ALA A 72 -17.57 8.64 34.83
N LEU A 73 -16.95 7.62 35.43
CA LEU A 73 -17.63 6.42 35.88
C LEU A 73 -18.13 6.64 37.31
N LEU A 74 -19.46 6.73 37.45
CA LEU A 74 -20.11 6.98 38.73
C LEU A 74 -21.00 5.78 39.10
N PRO A 75 -21.13 5.45 40.40
CA PRO A 75 -22.19 4.57 40.87
C PRO A 75 -23.55 5.15 40.48
N ALA A 76 -24.42 4.34 39.90
CA ALA A 76 -25.74 4.75 39.47
C ALA A 76 -26.62 5.07 40.69
N SER A 77 -27.00 6.34 40.86
CA SER A 77 -27.85 6.79 41.97
C SER A 77 -29.34 6.80 41.62
N ARG A 78 -29.71 6.74 40.34
CA ARG A 78 -31.11 6.66 39.86
C ARG A 78 -31.21 6.00 38.49
N ARG A 79 -32.24 5.15 38.33
CA ARG A 79 -32.68 4.53 37.07
C ARG A 79 -33.38 5.57 36.19
N SER A 80 -32.85 5.81 35.00
CA SER A 80 -33.69 6.07 33.83
C SER A 80 -33.35 4.98 32.84
N GLU A 81 -34.23 3.99 32.66
CA GLU A 81 -34.07 3.09 31.53
C GLU A 81 -34.28 3.94 30.26
N PRO A 82 -33.29 4.03 29.35
CA PRO A 82 -33.53 4.70 28.09
C PRO A 82 -34.70 4.01 27.39
N ASP A 83 -35.57 4.81 26.76
CA ASP A 83 -36.68 4.29 25.98
C ASP A 83 -36.16 3.24 25.00
N ARG A 84 -36.80 2.08 24.99
CA ARG A 84 -36.39 0.95 24.16
C ARG A 84 -36.83 1.22 22.73
N ARG A 85 -35.97 1.92 21.98
CA ARG A 85 -36.24 2.28 20.58
C ARG A 85 -36.18 1.06 19.68
N LEU A 86 -35.16 0.23 19.85
CA LEU A 86 -35.04 -1.04 19.11
C LEU A 86 -35.67 -2.20 19.90
N VAL A 87 -36.59 -2.91 19.26
CA VAL A 87 -37.26 -4.09 19.81
C VAL A 87 -37.05 -5.28 18.86
N ILE A 88 -36.73 -6.43 19.45
CA ILE A 88 -36.58 -7.72 18.77
C ILE A 88 -37.61 -8.68 19.35
N ASP A 89 -38.45 -9.25 18.48
CA ASP A 89 -39.40 -10.31 18.82
C ASP A 89 -39.04 -11.59 18.05
N THR A 90 -39.12 -12.74 18.71
CA THR A 90 -38.83 -14.03 18.07
C THR A 90 -39.99 -14.45 17.17
N ILE A 91 -39.66 -15.05 16.02
CA ILE A 91 -40.60 -15.70 15.10
C ILE A 91 -40.05 -17.09 14.75
N ASP A 92 -40.86 -17.94 14.11
CA ASP A 92 -40.54 -19.36 13.88
C ASP A 92 -39.19 -19.60 13.18
N ASP A 93 -38.78 -18.71 12.28
CA ASP A 93 -37.59 -18.87 11.42
C ASP A 93 -36.62 -17.68 11.51
N GLY A 94 -36.71 -16.87 12.57
CA GLY A 94 -35.93 -15.64 12.67
C GLY A 94 -36.35 -14.70 13.79
N VAL A 95 -36.16 -13.40 13.53
CA VAL A 95 -36.60 -12.33 14.43
C VAL A 95 -37.31 -11.21 13.68
N ARG A 96 -38.33 -10.63 14.30
CA ARG A 96 -38.95 -9.38 13.88
C ARG A 96 -38.23 -8.21 14.52
N VAL A 97 -37.95 -7.19 13.74
CA VAL A 97 -37.24 -5.97 14.15
C VAL A 97 -38.19 -4.78 14.05
N SER A 98 -38.29 -4.02 15.14
CA SER A 98 -39.05 -2.76 15.20
C SER A 98 -38.17 -1.65 15.78
N PHE A 99 -38.30 -0.43 15.25
CA PHE A 99 -37.56 0.74 15.70
C PHE A 99 -38.49 1.94 15.90
N ASP A 100 -38.41 2.60 17.06
CA ASP A 100 -39.32 3.69 17.47
C ASP A 100 -40.81 3.32 17.32
N GLY A 101 -41.14 2.07 17.66
CA GLY A 101 -42.50 1.53 17.53
C GLY A 101 -42.93 1.23 16.08
N GLN A 102 -42.11 1.53 15.08
CA GLN A 102 -42.37 1.22 13.67
C GLN A 102 -41.78 -0.16 13.29
N PRO A 103 -42.54 -1.05 12.64
CA PRO A 103 -41.99 -2.31 12.16
C PRO A 103 -41.00 -2.05 11.01
N ILE A 104 -39.79 -2.60 11.13
CA ILE A 104 -38.80 -2.58 10.04
C ILE A 104 -39.02 -3.77 9.12
N GLY A 105 -39.12 -4.96 9.72
CA GLY A 105 -39.14 -6.21 8.96
C GLY A 105 -38.75 -7.44 9.78
N ASN A 106 -38.61 -8.56 9.09
CA ASN A 106 -38.19 -9.84 9.65
C ASN A 106 -36.79 -10.21 9.12
N LEU A 107 -35.87 -10.53 10.03
CA LEU A 107 -34.56 -11.09 9.73
C LEU A 107 -34.61 -12.62 9.84
N SER A 108 -34.16 -13.30 8.80
CA SER A 108 -34.06 -14.77 8.71
C SER A 108 -32.73 -15.16 8.07
N TRP A 109 -32.26 -16.37 8.33
CA TRP A 109 -30.96 -16.85 7.83
C TRP A 109 -31.12 -18.18 7.10
N SER A 110 -30.28 -18.43 6.10
CA SER A 110 -30.21 -19.66 5.35
C SER A 110 -28.76 -20.06 5.12
N VAL A 111 -28.53 -21.34 4.82
CA VAL A 111 -27.25 -21.87 4.35
C VAL A 111 -27.46 -22.40 2.95
N HIS A 112 -26.63 -21.94 2.03
CA HIS A 112 -26.56 -22.47 0.68
C HIS A 112 -25.28 -23.30 0.52
N LEU A 113 -25.42 -24.54 0.04
CA LEU A 113 -24.30 -25.40 -0.34
C LEU A 113 -24.62 -26.07 -1.69
N SER A 114 -23.73 -25.92 -2.66
CA SER A 114 -23.85 -26.58 -3.96
C SER A 114 -22.48 -27.02 -4.49
N ALA A 115 -22.46 -27.85 -5.54
CA ALA A 115 -21.23 -28.15 -6.24
C ALA A 115 -20.70 -26.87 -6.91
N ALA A 116 -19.39 -26.63 -6.82
CA ALA A 116 -18.78 -25.50 -7.51
C ALA A 116 -18.98 -25.63 -9.03
N ALA A 117 -19.43 -24.55 -9.67
CA ALA A 117 -19.47 -24.49 -11.12
C ALA A 117 -18.04 -24.59 -11.69
N SER A 118 -17.87 -25.31 -12.80
CA SER A 118 -16.59 -25.33 -13.52
C SER A 118 -16.20 -23.91 -13.89
N ALA A 119 -15.04 -23.43 -13.43
CA ALA A 119 -14.59 -22.08 -13.73
C ALA A 119 -14.52 -21.87 -15.25
N PRO A 120 -15.15 -20.83 -15.82
CA PRO A 120 -15.00 -20.55 -17.23
C PRO A 120 -13.53 -20.32 -17.58
N LYS A 121 -13.09 -20.86 -18.72
CA LYS A 121 -11.74 -20.66 -19.26
C LYS A 121 -11.48 -19.21 -19.69
N THR A 122 -12.52 -18.38 -19.79
CA THR A 122 -12.51 -17.00 -20.29
C THR A 122 -12.89 -15.99 -19.21
N SER A 123 -12.42 -14.75 -19.33
CA SER A 123 -12.66 -13.61 -18.42
C SER A 123 -14.12 -13.09 -18.40
N THR A 124 -15.07 -13.89 -18.87
CA THR A 124 -16.49 -13.53 -18.88
C THR A 124 -17.08 -13.84 -17.51
N ALA A 125 -17.47 -12.79 -16.77
CA ALA A 125 -18.12 -12.93 -15.47
C ALA A 125 -19.31 -13.90 -15.57
N THR A 126 -19.30 -14.94 -14.75
CA THR A 126 -20.48 -15.82 -14.63
C THR A 126 -21.59 -15.00 -13.98
N PRO A 127 -22.82 -15.00 -14.50
CA PRO A 127 -23.91 -14.29 -13.85
C PRO A 127 -24.07 -14.80 -12.40
N PRO A 128 -24.25 -13.90 -11.42
CA PRO A 128 -24.38 -14.29 -10.01
C PRO A 128 -25.56 -15.24 -9.84
N GLN A 129 -25.36 -16.29 -9.05
CA GLN A 129 -26.44 -17.21 -8.69
C GLN A 129 -27.55 -16.45 -7.99
N ASP A 130 -28.80 -16.63 -8.45
CA ASP A 130 -29.96 -16.07 -7.78
C ASP A 130 -30.29 -16.91 -6.55
N LEU A 131 -30.07 -16.37 -5.36
CA LEU A 131 -30.32 -17.08 -4.10
C LEU A 131 -31.70 -16.77 -3.53
N ALA A 132 -32.38 -15.73 -4.01
CA ALA A 132 -33.72 -15.39 -3.53
C ALA A 132 -34.76 -16.52 -3.77
N PRO A 133 -34.83 -17.16 -4.97
CA PRO A 133 -35.78 -18.24 -5.21
C PRO A 133 -35.47 -19.54 -4.46
N THR A 134 -34.21 -19.72 -4.04
CA THR A 134 -33.75 -20.92 -3.31
C THR A 134 -33.58 -20.68 -1.82
N PHE A 135 -34.00 -19.51 -1.33
CA PHE A 135 -33.92 -19.18 0.08
C PHE A 135 -34.89 -20.02 0.89
N GLU A 136 -34.33 -20.88 1.74
CA GLU A 136 -35.08 -21.67 2.71
C GLU A 136 -34.52 -21.35 4.10
N ALA A 137 -35.34 -20.75 4.96
CA ALA A 137 -34.89 -20.32 6.28
C ALA A 137 -34.41 -21.52 7.11
N LEU A 138 -33.36 -21.30 7.90
CA LEU A 138 -32.91 -22.23 8.93
C LEU A 138 -33.91 -22.22 10.08
N PRO A 139 -34.25 -23.38 10.66
CA PRO A 139 -35.01 -23.42 11.90
C PRO A 139 -34.11 -22.88 13.03
N LEU A 140 -34.37 -21.65 13.46
CA LEU A 140 -33.55 -20.93 14.44
C LEU A 140 -34.41 -20.52 15.63
N GLU A 141 -34.26 -21.25 16.74
CA GLU A 141 -34.93 -20.90 17.99
C GLU A 141 -34.10 -19.88 18.76
N PHE A 142 -34.51 -18.61 18.70
CA PHE A 142 -33.83 -17.53 19.41
C PHE A 142 -34.20 -17.52 20.89
N THR A 143 -33.19 -17.68 21.74
CA THR A 143 -33.31 -17.52 23.18
C THR A 143 -32.66 -16.22 23.62
N ARG A 144 -33.36 -15.42 24.42
CA ARG A 144 -32.77 -14.24 25.07
C ARG A 144 -31.89 -14.69 26.23
N THR A 145 -30.58 -14.55 26.08
CA THR A 145 -29.59 -14.99 27.08
C THR A 145 -29.18 -13.88 28.03
N VAL A 146 -29.28 -12.61 27.61
CA VAL A 146 -29.00 -11.45 28.46
C VAL A 146 -30.10 -10.42 28.25
N GLN A 147 -30.62 -9.87 29.35
CA GLN A 147 -31.49 -8.70 29.34
C GLN A 147 -30.75 -7.56 30.06
N GLY A 148 -30.52 -6.46 29.37
CA GLY A 148 -29.62 -5.41 29.84
C GLY A 148 -30.12 -3.99 29.63
N HIS A 149 -29.52 -3.04 30.34
CA HIS A 149 -29.89 -1.62 30.27
C HIS A 149 -29.38 -0.92 29.01
N VAL A 150 -28.35 -1.47 28.35
CA VAL A 150 -27.80 -0.94 27.10
C VAL A 150 -28.26 -1.79 25.92
N PHE A 151 -28.23 -3.11 26.06
CA PHE A 151 -28.63 -4.07 25.03
C PHE A 151 -29.17 -5.37 25.61
N ASP A 152 -29.98 -6.05 24.83
CA ASP A 152 -30.34 -7.45 25.05
C ASP A 152 -29.50 -8.36 24.15
N THR A 153 -29.16 -9.56 24.62
CA THR A 153 -28.49 -10.59 23.83
C THR A 153 -29.43 -11.73 23.51
N TRP A 154 -29.47 -12.12 22.24
CA TRP A 154 -30.21 -13.28 21.76
C TRP A 154 -29.26 -14.24 21.07
N THR A 155 -29.45 -15.54 21.28
CA THR A 155 -28.65 -16.57 20.64
C THR A 155 -29.53 -17.61 19.97
N ALA A 156 -29.10 -18.11 18.82
CA ALA A 156 -29.74 -19.24 18.14
C ALA A 156 -28.67 -20.14 17.52
N LYS A 157 -29.02 -21.40 17.28
CA LYS A 157 -28.19 -22.34 16.54
C LYS A 157 -29.06 -23.15 15.59
N GLY A 158 -28.58 -23.34 14.38
CA GLY A 158 -29.20 -24.21 13.38
C GLY A 158 -28.14 -24.95 12.58
N SER A 159 -28.54 -25.93 11.80
CA SER A 159 -27.64 -26.67 10.91
C SER A 159 -28.36 -27.09 9.65
N ARG A 160 -27.69 -27.01 8.51
CA ARG A 160 -28.14 -27.58 7.24
C ARG A 160 -26.94 -27.88 6.35
N HIS A 161 -27.06 -28.91 5.51
CA HIS A 161 -26.04 -29.28 4.53
C HIS A 161 -24.63 -29.50 5.11
N GLY A 162 -24.52 -30.02 6.34
CA GLY A 162 -23.22 -30.23 6.99
C GLY A 162 -22.56 -28.95 7.51
N LEU A 163 -23.30 -27.85 7.62
CA LEU A 163 -22.82 -26.59 8.20
C LEU A 163 -23.68 -26.21 9.40
N SER A 164 -23.04 -26.07 10.56
CA SER A 164 -23.67 -25.58 11.77
C SER A 164 -23.47 -24.07 11.90
N VAL A 165 -24.56 -23.32 12.03
CA VAL A 165 -24.58 -21.86 12.16
C VAL A 165 -25.01 -21.50 13.57
N ALA A 166 -24.15 -20.79 14.30
CA ALA A 166 -24.47 -20.18 15.58
C ALA A 166 -24.56 -18.65 15.42
N LEU A 167 -25.63 -18.06 15.94
CA LEU A 167 -25.92 -16.63 15.85
C LEU A 167 -25.95 -16.02 17.24
N THR A 168 -25.40 -14.82 17.35
CA THR A 168 -25.56 -13.93 18.50
C THR A 168 -26.02 -12.56 18.02
N LEU A 169 -27.13 -12.08 18.55
CA LEU A 169 -27.69 -10.75 18.27
C LEU A 169 -27.55 -9.90 19.52
N ARG A 170 -26.88 -8.75 19.42
CA ARG A 170 -26.89 -7.72 20.47
C ARG A 170 -27.78 -6.56 20.01
N ALA A 171 -28.96 -6.47 20.61
CA ALA A 171 -29.97 -5.46 20.28
C ALA A 171 -29.84 -4.26 21.22
N TYR A 172 -29.18 -3.20 20.76
CA TYR A 172 -28.94 -2.00 21.54
C TYR A 172 -30.17 -1.10 21.53
N ARG A 173 -30.61 -0.69 22.72
CA ARG A 173 -31.84 0.09 22.92
C ARG A 173 -31.86 1.39 22.11
N GLU A 174 -30.69 1.94 21.79
CA GLU A 174 -30.48 3.21 21.08
C GLU A 174 -30.49 3.12 19.54
N GLY A 175 -30.84 1.97 18.95
CA GLY A 175 -31.01 1.82 17.51
C GLY A 175 -29.85 1.14 16.78
N PHE A 176 -29.20 0.16 17.41
CA PHE A 176 -28.19 -0.67 16.75
C PHE A 176 -28.46 -2.15 16.97
N LEU A 177 -28.20 -2.97 15.96
CA LEU A 177 -28.23 -4.43 16.07
C LEU A 177 -26.92 -5.00 15.53
N ASP A 178 -26.11 -5.56 16.43
CA ASP A 178 -24.91 -6.29 16.03
C ASP A 178 -25.27 -7.76 15.83
N LEU A 179 -24.92 -8.29 14.66
CA LEU A 179 -25.03 -9.70 14.30
C LEU A 179 -23.65 -10.32 14.34
N SER A 180 -23.48 -11.41 15.09
CA SER A 180 -22.28 -12.26 15.05
C SER A 180 -22.68 -13.66 14.63
N THR A 181 -22.02 -14.16 13.59
CA THR A 181 -22.27 -15.47 13.00
C THR A 181 -21.00 -16.31 13.07
N ARG A 182 -21.13 -17.54 13.58
CA ARG A 182 -20.08 -18.56 13.53
C ARG A 182 -20.58 -19.76 12.73
N VAL A 183 -19.82 -20.15 11.72
CA VAL A 183 -20.14 -21.32 10.87
C VAL A 183 -19.08 -22.38 11.09
N THR A 184 -19.51 -23.58 11.47
CA THR A 184 -18.64 -24.74 11.72
C THR A 184 -18.93 -25.81 10.68
N THR A 185 -17.88 -26.34 10.06
CA THR A 185 -18.00 -27.47 9.14
C THR A 185 -18.21 -28.76 9.93
N GLU A 186 -19.31 -29.48 9.67
CA GLU A 186 -19.60 -30.74 10.33
C GLU A 186 -18.78 -31.90 9.73
N PRO A 187 -18.54 -33.00 10.47
CA PRO A 187 -17.65 -34.10 10.05
C PRO A 187 -17.94 -34.70 8.67
N ASP A 188 -19.21 -34.78 8.27
CA ASP A 188 -19.65 -35.44 7.03
C ASP A 188 -19.83 -34.44 5.86
N ALA A 189 -19.49 -33.17 6.06
CA ALA A 189 -19.62 -32.15 5.03
C ALA A 189 -18.60 -32.34 3.90
N ARG A 190 -19.05 -32.17 2.66
CA ARG A 190 -18.15 -32.09 1.52
C ARG A 190 -17.34 -30.79 1.61
N THR A 191 -16.05 -30.89 1.84
CA THR A 191 -15.18 -29.72 2.04
C THR A 191 -14.61 -29.12 0.77
N SER A 192 -14.54 -29.85 -0.35
CA SER A 192 -13.86 -29.39 -1.57
C SER A 192 -14.74 -29.44 -2.82
N GLY A 193 -14.51 -28.50 -3.74
CA GLY A 193 -15.26 -28.38 -4.99
C GLY A 193 -16.71 -27.95 -4.73
N VAL A 194 -16.89 -27.04 -3.77
CA VAL A 194 -18.20 -26.55 -3.32
C VAL A 194 -18.31 -25.04 -3.41
N TYR A 195 -19.53 -24.55 -3.64
CA TYR A 195 -19.93 -23.18 -3.36
C TYR A 195 -20.73 -23.17 -2.06
N ALA A 196 -20.36 -22.31 -1.11
CA ALA A 196 -21.03 -22.24 0.18
C ALA A 196 -21.20 -20.81 0.65
N ALA A 197 -22.40 -20.46 1.13
CA ALA A 197 -22.70 -19.14 1.65
C ALA A 197 -23.73 -19.18 2.78
N VAL A 198 -23.66 -18.21 3.68
CA VAL A 198 -24.75 -17.87 4.60
C VAL A 198 -25.52 -16.70 4.02
N VAL A 199 -26.83 -16.87 3.86
CA VAL A 199 -27.72 -15.86 3.31
C VAL A 199 -28.59 -15.31 4.43
N SER A 200 -28.49 -14.02 4.69
CA SER A 200 -29.36 -13.30 5.62
C SER A 200 -30.40 -12.53 4.82
N ARG A 201 -31.69 -12.66 5.17
CA ARG A 201 -32.79 -11.98 4.48
C ARG A 201 -33.51 -11.05 5.44
N LEU A 202 -33.63 -9.78 5.06
CA LEU A 202 -34.51 -8.79 5.67
C LEU A 202 -35.75 -8.62 4.79
N THR A 203 -36.87 -9.24 5.18
CA THR A 203 -38.18 -8.95 4.57
C THR A 203 -38.71 -7.68 5.20
N HIS A 204 -38.98 -6.64 4.40
CA HIS A 204 -39.36 -5.34 4.94
C HIS A 204 -40.88 -5.21 5.14
N ALA A 205 -41.28 -4.56 6.23
CA ALA A 205 -42.69 -4.49 6.66
C ALA A 205 -43.56 -3.53 5.84
N ALA A 206 -42.94 -2.63 5.07
CA ALA A 206 -43.57 -1.72 4.13
C ALA A 206 -42.72 -1.65 2.85
N ASP A 207 -43.30 -1.18 1.74
CA ASP A 207 -42.59 -1.07 0.46
C ASP A 207 -41.29 -0.27 0.60
N ALA A 208 -40.27 -0.64 -0.18
CA ALA A 208 -39.04 0.12 -0.21
C ALA A 208 -39.25 1.42 -1.01
N ALA A 209 -39.08 2.55 -0.34
CA ALA A 209 -39.01 3.85 -1.00
C ALA A 209 -37.66 4.05 -1.70
N GLU A 210 -36.57 3.57 -1.10
CA GLU A 210 -35.22 3.71 -1.64
C GLU A 210 -34.31 2.59 -1.12
N ARG A 211 -33.37 2.16 -1.98
CA ARG A 211 -32.27 1.26 -1.62
C ARG A 211 -30.98 1.77 -2.25
N ARG A 212 -29.93 1.87 -1.44
CA ARG A 212 -28.57 2.22 -1.91
C ARG A 212 -27.61 1.11 -1.52
N ILE A 213 -26.56 0.95 -2.32
CA ILE A 213 -25.49 0.00 -2.07
C ILE A 213 -24.15 0.67 -2.26
N CYS A 214 -23.21 0.39 -1.36
CA CYS A 214 -21.80 0.65 -1.55
C CYS A 214 -21.08 -0.68 -1.78
N TYR A 215 -20.59 -0.88 -3.00
CA TYR A 215 -19.82 -2.06 -3.41
C TYR A 215 -18.40 -1.63 -3.75
N ASP A 216 -17.41 -2.07 -2.96
CA ASP A 216 -16.01 -1.65 -3.05
C ASP A 216 -15.83 -0.14 -3.23
N ASN A 217 -16.40 0.65 -2.30
CA ASN A 217 -16.37 2.11 -2.35
C ASN A 217 -17.06 2.77 -3.56
N ARG A 218 -17.93 2.04 -4.29
CA ARG A 218 -18.77 2.60 -5.35
C ARG A 218 -20.22 2.58 -4.91
N ILE A 219 -20.84 3.75 -4.86
CA ILE A 219 -22.19 3.92 -4.34
C ILE A 219 -23.17 4.05 -5.50
N ALA A 220 -24.21 3.19 -5.52
CA ALA A 220 -25.22 3.17 -6.56
C ALA A 220 -26.62 2.85 -5.98
N PRO A 221 -27.71 3.18 -6.71
CA PRO A 221 -29.04 2.68 -6.37
C PRO A 221 -29.10 1.15 -6.55
N LEU A 222 -29.85 0.46 -5.69
CA LEU A 222 -30.14 -0.96 -5.82
C LEU A 222 -31.59 -1.17 -6.25
N ALA A 223 -31.80 -1.63 -7.48
CA ALA A 223 -33.14 -1.83 -8.05
C ALA A 223 -33.96 -2.89 -7.28
N ALA A 224 -35.27 -2.96 -7.56
CA ALA A 224 -36.19 -3.88 -6.88
C ALA A 224 -35.75 -5.36 -6.97
N THR A 225 -35.23 -5.75 -8.14
CA THR A 225 -34.62 -7.07 -8.42
C THR A 225 -33.12 -6.95 -8.66
N GLY A 226 -32.53 -5.87 -8.16
CA GLY A 226 -31.12 -5.53 -8.34
C GLY A 226 -30.21 -6.50 -7.59
N ARG A 227 -28.98 -6.59 -8.06
CA ARG A 227 -27.91 -7.37 -7.42
C ARG A 227 -26.65 -6.54 -7.42
N THR A 228 -25.72 -6.90 -6.56
CA THR A 228 -24.34 -6.42 -6.70
C THR A 228 -23.83 -6.66 -8.11
N PRO A 229 -23.02 -5.74 -8.65
CA PRO A 229 -22.34 -5.97 -9.91
C PRO A 229 -21.32 -7.08 -9.67
N PHE A 230 -21.72 -8.32 -9.95
CA PHE A 230 -20.91 -9.50 -9.60
C PHE A 230 -19.57 -9.40 -10.29
N ARG A 231 -18.55 -9.05 -9.49
CA ARG A 231 -17.16 -9.07 -9.89
C ARG A 231 -16.89 -8.24 -11.17
N ALA A 232 -17.67 -7.17 -11.37
CA ALA A 232 -17.46 -6.23 -12.46
C ALA A 232 -16.10 -5.54 -12.29
N GLY A 233 -15.25 -5.63 -13.32
CA GLY A 233 -13.86 -5.17 -13.25
C GLY A 233 -12.85 -6.25 -12.87
N GLU A 234 -13.24 -7.54 -12.81
CA GLU A 234 -12.35 -8.71 -12.62
C GLU A 234 -11.10 -8.77 -13.53
N GLY A 235 -11.04 -7.91 -14.55
CA GLY A 235 -10.10 -7.97 -15.64
C GLY A 235 -8.64 -8.01 -15.21
N ARG A 236 -8.20 -7.26 -14.18
CA ARG A 236 -6.76 -7.07 -13.96
C ARG A 236 -6.41 -6.82 -12.49
N HIS A 237 -5.61 -7.74 -11.97
CA HIS A 237 -4.75 -7.71 -10.77
C HIS A 237 -5.24 -7.00 -9.46
N HIS A 238 -5.25 -7.78 -8.37
CA HIS A 238 -5.24 -7.39 -6.96
C HIS A 238 -6.33 -6.41 -6.49
N PHE A 239 -7.60 -6.78 -6.66
CA PHE A 239 -8.64 -6.16 -5.87
C PHE A 239 -8.66 -6.74 -4.45
N VAL A 240 -8.72 -5.87 -3.44
CA VAL A 240 -9.33 -6.24 -2.13
C VAL A 240 -10.86 -6.27 -2.31
N GLN A 241 -11.31 -6.99 -3.33
CA GLN A 241 -12.73 -7.17 -3.64
C GLN A 241 -13.29 -8.15 -2.62
N ARG A 242 -13.77 -7.61 -1.50
CA ARG A 242 -14.66 -8.35 -0.61
C ARG A 242 -16.12 -8.15 -1.00
N GLY A 243 -16.43 -7.11 -1.78
CA GLY A 243 -17.76 -6.82 -2.30
C GLY A 243 -18.48 -5.71 -1.53
N VAL A 244 -19.62 -6.02 -0.90
CA VAL A 244 -20.49 -5.00 -0.29
C VAL A 244 -19.91 -4.45 1.01
N ASP A 245 -19.73 -3.13 1.06
CA ASP A 245 -19.36 -2.39 2.27
C ASP A 245 -20.60 -2.16 3.16
N TRP A 246 -21.65 -1.60 2.55
CA TRP A 246 -22.92 -1.32 3.21
C TRP A 246 -24.10 -1.26 2.24
N LEU A 247 -25.30 -1.47 2.78
CA LEU A 247 -26.59 -1.25 2.13
C LEU A 247 -27.41 -0.26 2.96
N THR A 248 -28.22 0.56 2.33
CA THR A 248 -29.29 1.29 3.02
C THR A 248 -30.65 0.92 2.46
N LEU A 249 -31.65 0.91 3.34
CA LEU A 249 -33.05 0.75 3.02
C LEU A 249 -33.82 1.89 3.67
N ARG A 250 -34.66 2.53 2.89
CA ARG A 250 -35.74 3.40 3.37
C ARG A 250 -37.07 2.80 2.97
N THR A 251 -37.96 2.65 3.93
CA THR A 251 -39.34 2.19 3.70
C THR A 251 -40.28 3.36 3.43
N THR A 252 -41.40 3.10 2.76
CA THR A 252 -42.47 4.09 2.55
C THR A 252 -43.12 4.55 3.86
N ALA A 253 -43.05 3.73 4.92
CA ALA A 253 -43.43 4.08 6.28
C ALA A 253 -42.44 5.04 6.98
N GLY A 254 -41.34 5.43 6.32
CA GLY A 254 -40.38 6.41 6.81
C GLY A 254 -39.21 5.83 7.61
N ALA A 255 -39.26 4.54 7.98
CA ALA A 255 -38.16 3.89 8.70
C ALA A 255 -36.94 3.66 7.80
N SER A 256 -35.74 3.89 8.34
CA SER A 256 -34.47 3.79 7.61
C SER A 256 -33.43 2.95 8.37
N VAL A 257 -32.70 2.12 7.63
CA VAL A 257 -31.64 1.25 8.17
C VAL A 257 -30.43 1.22 7.26
N ALA A 258 -29.24 1.26 7.86
CA ALA A 258 -27.97 0.97 7.19
C ALA A 258 -27.45 -0.38 7.70
N TRP A 259 -27.18 -1.32 6.79
CA TRP A 259 -26.58 -2.61 7.08
C TRP A 259 -25.14 -2.62 6.60
N MET A 260 -24.20 -2.77 7.52
CA MET A 260 -22.76 -2.71 7.28
C MET A 260 -22.09 -4.03 7.64
N ASN A 261 -21.14 -4.46 6.82
CA ASN A 261 -20.40 -5.68 7.07
C ASN A 261 -19.00 -5.45 7.59
N ASP A 262 -18.59 -6.30 8.52
CA ASP A 262 -17.23 -6.33 9.01
C ASP A 262 -16.24 -6.91 7.98
N PHE A 263 -14.95 -6.68 8.17
CA PHE A 263 -13.90 -7.36 7.42
C PHE A 263 -13.62 -8.71 8.05
N ALA A 264 -14.43 -9.70 7.71
CA ALA A 264 -14.28 -11.05 8.23
C ALA A 264 -13.08 -11.77 7.61
N ASP A 265 -12.22 -12.29 8.48
CA ASP A 265 -11.05 -13.04 8.08
C ASP A 265 -11.45 -14.32 7.35
N SER A 266 -10.75 -14.63 6.26
CA SER A 266 -10.79 -15.96 5.68
C SER A 266 -10.00 -16.94 6.56
N PHE A 267 -9.89 -18.19 6.12
CA PHE A 267 -9.16 -19.25 6.81
C PHE A 267 -8.01 -19.77 5.95
N THR A 268 -7.28 -20.72 6.51
CA THR A 268 -6.13 -21.37 5.85
C THR A 268 -6.28 -22.87 5.94
N ILE A 269 -5.74 -23.57 4.95
CA ILE A 269 -5.69 -25.03 4.90
C ILE A 269 -4.23 -25.48 4.78
N LEU A 270 -3.93 -26.65 5.32
CA LEU A 270 -2.62 -27.28 5.12
C LEU A 270 -2.58 -27.95 3.74
N GLN A 271 -1.71 -27.48 2.85
CA GLN A 271 -1.41 -28.14 1.59
C GLN A 271 -0.14 -29.00 1.72
N ASP A 272 -0.20 -30.22 1.19
CA ASP A 272 0.97 -31.08 1.09
C ASP A 272 1.97 -30.50 0.08
N SER A 273 3.24 -30.81 0.30
CA SER A 273 4.37 -30.62 -0.60
C SER A 273 4.10 -31.09 -2.04
N SER A 274 3.40 -32.20 -2.26
CA SER A 274 3.15 -32.72 -3.61
C SER A 274 2.18 -31.85 -4.43
N GLU A 275 1.36 -31.05 -3.76
CA GLU A 275 0.26 -30.30 -4.38
C GLU A 275 0.60 -28.83 -4.66
N ASN A 276 1.67 -28.31 -4.06
CA ASN A 276 2.02 -26.89 -4.18
C ASN A 276 3.34 -26.66 -4.92
N ARG A 277 3.45 -25.50 -5.57
CA ARG A 277 4.59 -25.13 -6.42
C ARG A 277 5.95 -25.07 -5.69
N PHE A 278 5.93 -24.95 -4.36
CA PHE A 278 7.14 -24.83 -3.55
C PHE A 278 7.68 -26.19 -3.07
N ARG A 279 6.95 -27.29 -3.33
CA ARG A 279 7.35 -28.64 -2.95
C ARG A 279 7.66 -28.81 -1.46
N GLN A 280 6.94 -28.07 -0.61
CA GLN A 280 7.07 -28.16 0.85
C GLN A 280 5.71 -27.92 1.53
N PRO A 281 5.39 -28.57 2.66
CA PRO A 281 4.11 -28.36 3.34
C PRO A 281 3.92 -26.93 3.82
N ARG A 282 2.72 -26.38 3.65
CA ARG A 282 2.40 -25.00 4.05
C ARG A 282 0.93 -24.78 4.33
N TYR A 283 0.64 -23.85 5.22
CA TYR A 283 -0.71 -23.32 5.39
C TYR A 283 -0.96 -22.24 4.33
N THR A 284 -1.85 -22.52 3.39
CA THR A 284 -2.22 -21.62 2.30
C THR A 284 -3.58 -20.99 2.59
N GLY A 285 -3.78 -19.73 2.19
CA GLY A 285 -5.09 -19.08 2.34
C GLY A 285 -6.17 -19.76 1.47
N ALA A 286 -7.40 -19.77 1.97
CA ALA A 286 -8.54 -20.34 1.30
C ALA A 286 -9.45 -19.27 0.68
N ASN A 287 -10.07 -19.62 -0.45
CA ASN A 287 -10.95 -18.80 -1.26
C ASN A 287 -10.34 -17.41 -1.48
N ILE A 288 -10.97 -16.36 -0.96
CA ILE A 288 -10.51 -14.98 -1.07
C ILE A 288 -9.89 -14.50 0.26
N PRO A 289 -9.12 -13.39 0.25
CA PRO A 289 -8.38 -12.94 1.43
C PRO A 289 -9.24 -12.56 2.66
N GLN A 290 -10.47 -12.11 2.42
CA GLN A 290 -11.56 -11.92 3.38
C GLN A 290 -12.76 -12.73 2.92
N LEU A 291 -13.72 -13.06 3.79
CA LEU A 291 -14.98 -13.66 3.32
C LEU A 291 -15.74 -12.71 2.37
N GLY A 292 -16.34 -13.28 1.33
CA GLY A 292 -17.03 -12.51 0.29
C GLY A 292 -18.37 -11.98 0.79
N SER A 293 -18.76 -10.79 0.34
CA SER A 293 -20.01 -10.13 0.68
C SER A 293 -20.72 -9.68 -0.59
N GLU A 294 -21.88 -10.26 -0.86
CA GLU A 294 -22.73 -9.93 -2.00
C GLU A 294 -24.12 -9.51 -1.51
N ALA A 295 -24.89 -8.83 -2.35
CA ALA A 295 -26.25 -8.43 -2.02
C ALA A 295 -27.21 -8.64 -3.19
N GLN A 296 -28.44 -9.02 -2.86
CA GLN A 296 -29.56 -9.15 -3.80
C GLN A 296 -30.79 -8.46 -3.23
N ALA A 297 -31.64 -7.97 -4.11
CA ALA A 297 -32.92 -7.38 -3.77
C ALA A 297 -34.05 -8.15 -4.43
N ALA A 298 -35.17 -8.24 -3.71
CA ALA A 298 -36.50 -8.58 -4.22
C ALA A 298 -37.46 -7.42 -3.91
N PRO A 299 -38.66 -7.37 -4.50
CA PRO A 299 -39.63 -6.31 -4.22
C PRO A 299 -39.91 -6.11 -2.73
N GLU A 300 -39.97 -7.19 -1.96
CA GLU A 300 -40.32 -7.25 -0.53
C GLU A 300 -39.15 -7.60 0.41
N ALA A 301 -37.94 -7.80 -0.12
CA ALA A 301 -36.80 -8.24 0.69
C ALA A 301 -35.44 -7.72 0.21
N LEU A 302 -34.51 -7.64 1.16
CA LEU A 302 -33.09 -7.49 0.92
C LEU A 302 -32.35 -8.74 1.41
N PHE A 303 -31.41 -9.22 0.60
CA PHE A 303 -30.58 -10.37 0.89
C PHE A 303 -29.13 -9.92 1.01
N TRP A 304 -28.51 -10.32 2.12
CA TRP A 304 -27.09 -10.21 2.33
C TRP A 304 -26.46 -11.60 2.27
N ILE A 305 -25.45 -11.79 1.44
CA ILE A 305 -24.83 -13.08 1.19
C ILE A 305 -23.38 -13.03 1.64
N THR A 306 -23.02 -13.84 2.63
CA THR A 306 -21.62 -14.02 3.05
C THR A 306 -21.09 -15.32 2.47
N GLU A 307 -20.18 -15.23 1.51
CA GLU A 307 -19.60 -16.37 0.81
C GLU A 307 -18.42 -16.95 1.60
N ILE A 308 -18.56 -18.22 1.99
CA ILE A 308 -17.55 -18.99 2.74
C ILE A 308 -16.62 -19.72 1.79
N ALA A 309 -17.19 -20.39 0.78
CA ALA A 309 -16.47 -21.13 -0.25
C ALA A 309 -16.88 -20.62 -1.63
N ARG A 310 -15.91 -20.23 -2.45
CA ARG A 310 -16.15 -19.66 -3.78
C ARG A 310 -14.95 -19.82 -4.70
N THR A 311 -15.20 -19.62 -6.00
CA THR A 311 -14.14 -19.55 -7.01
C THR A 311 -13.34 -18.26 -6.86
N ASN A 312 -12.02 -18.38 -7.01
CA ASN A 312 -11.10 -17.26 -6.93
C ASN A 312 -11.09 -16.44 -8.22
N ILE A 313 -11.02 -15.12 -8.05
CA ILE A 313 -10.69 -14.23 -9.17
C ILE A 313 -9.28 -14.55 -9.67
N GLN A 314 -9.02 -14.30 -10.95
CA GLN A 314 -7.79 -14.74 -11.63
C GLN A 314 -6.51 -14.39 -10.86
N SER A 315 -6.46 -13.19 -10.25
CA SER A 315 -5.27 -12.71 -9.54
C SER A 315 -4.93 -13.47 -8.24
N TYR A 316 -5.86 -14.23 -7.66
CA TYR A 316 -5.65 -15.01 -6.44
C TYR A 316 -5.48 -16.51 -6.68
N ARG A 317 -5.75 -17.02 -7.89
CA ARG A 317 -5.74 -18.47 -8.18
C ARG A 317 -4.39 -19.14 -7.90
N ASP A 318 -3.29 -18.44 -8.09
CA ASP A 318 -1.94 -18.98 -7.83
C ASP A 318 -1.51 -18.87 -6.35
N ARG A 319 -2.31 -18.23 -5.50
CA ARG A 319 -1.97 -17.90 -4.10
C ARG A 319 -2.91 -18.50 -3.08
N LEU A 320 -4.15 -18.75 -3.47
CA LEU A 320 -5.22 -19.19 -2.59
C LEU A 320 -5.93 -20.40 -3.21
N VAL A 321 -6.33 -21.34 -2.36
CA VAL A 321 -7.09 -22.53 -2.76
C VAL A 321 -8.57 -22.19 -2.83
N ASP A 322 -9.26 -22.46 -3.93
CA ASP A 322 -10.65 -22.04 -4.11
C ASP A 322 -11.68 -23.16 -3.86
N ASN A 323 -12.95 -22.77 -3.78
CA ASN A 323 -14.10 -23.69 -3.64
C ASN A 323 -13.96 -24.70 -2.49
N ILE A 324 -13.44 -24.23 -1.35
CA ILE A 324 -13.15 -25.06 -0.18
C ILE A 324 -13.83 -24.51 1.07
N LEU A 325 -14.32 -25.38 1.95
CA LEU A 325 -14.80 -25.07 3.29
C LEU A 325 -13.67 -25.21 4.32
N PRO A 326 -13.83 -24.63 5.52
CA PRO A 326 -12.97 -24.95 6.65
C PRO A 326 -12.91 -26.47 6.87
N PRO A 327 -11.78 -27.03 7.31
CA PRO A 327 -11.68 -28.43 7.72
C PRO A 327 -12.79 -28.82 8.71
N ALA A 328 -13.16 -30.09 8.74
CA ALA A 328 -14.18 -30.58 9.68
C ALA A 328 -13.84 -30.20 11.13
N GLY A 329 -14.82 -29.63 11.84
CA GLY A 329 -14.66 -29.12 13.20
C GLY A 329 -14.03 -27.72 13.29
N GLU A 330 -13.42 -27.20 12.22
CA GLU A 330 -12.99 -25.80 12.16
C GLU A 330 -14.17 -24.88 11.84
N SER A 331 -14.01 -23.60 12.19
CA SER A 331 -15.07 -22.60 12.03
C SER A 331 -14.55 -21.30 11.47
N VAL A 332 -15.39 -20.61 10.72
CA VAL A 332 -15.22 -19.19 10.36
C VAL A 332 -16.21 -18.32 11.14
N SER A 333 -15.87 -17.07 11.36
CA SER A 333 -16.73 -16.11 12.05
C SER A 333 -16.76 -14.78 11.31
N PHE A 334 -17.95 -14.18 11.25
CA PHE A 334 -18.17 -12.89 10.63
C PHE A 334 -19.28 -12.15 11.34
N GLY A 335 -19.32 -10.83 11.18
CA GLY A 335 -20.34 -10.00 11.80
C GLY A 335 -20.78 -8.87 10.91
N SER A 336 -21.92 -8.29 11.28
CA SER A 336 -22.50 -7.14 10.60
C SER A 336 -23.27 -6.28 11.59
N ARG A 337 -23.40 -4.99 11.30
CA ARG A 337 -24.14 -4.04 12.12
C ARG A 337 -25.29 -3.45 11.32
N LEU A 338 -26.48 -3.43 11.91
CA LEU A 338 -27.60 -2.64 11.43
C LEU A 338 -27.74 -1.40 12.31
N ALA A 339 -27.73 -0.23 11.70
CA ALA A 339 -27.94 1.06 12.36
C ALA A 339 -29.26 1.67 11.89
N PHE A 340 -30.13 1.98 12.84
CA PHE A 340 -31.47 2.49 12.59
C PHE A 340 -31.51 3.99 12.91
N GLU A 341 -32.07 4.78 12.00
CA GLU A 341 -32.29 6.21 12.21
C GLU A 341 -33.74 6.59 11.85
N PRO A 342 -34.35 7.53 12.59
CA PRO A 342 -35.73 7.97 12.32
C PRO A 342 -35.82 8.83 11.04
N ALA A 343 -34.68 9.35 10.57
CA ALA A 343 -34.56 10.10 9.33
C ALA A 343 -33.90 9.24 8.24
N PRO A 344 -34.09 9.58 6.96
CA PRO A 344 -33.37 8.95 5.85
C PRO A 344 -31.86 9.01 6.05
N ILE A 345 -31.21 7.85 5.97
CA ILE A 345 -29.76 7.74 6.08
C ILE A 345 -29.13 8.09 4.73
N SER A 346 -28.34 9.17 4.70
CA SER A 346 -27.59 9.55 3.51
C SER A 346 -26.40 8.62 3.26
N ASP A 347 -25.91 8.60 2.01
CA ASP A 347 -24.71 7.84 1.63
C ASP A 347 -23.47 8.22 2.47
N VAL A 348 -23.33 9.52 2.77
CA VAL A 348 -22.25 10.05 3.63
C VAL A 348 -22.39 9.47 5.03
N ARG A 349 -23.60 9.52 5.61
CA ARG A 349 -23.87 9.01 6.94
C ARG A 349 -23.64 7.50 7.05
N ALA A 350 -24.08 6.72 6.06
CA ALA A 350 -23.83 5.28 6.00
C ALA A 350 -22.32 4.97 5.92
N THR A 351 -21.58 5.75 5.13
CA THR A 351 -20.12 5.61 5.00
C THR A 351 -19.40 5.96 6.31
N GLU A 352 -19.80 7.03 7.00
CA GLU A 352 -19.23 7.40 8.30
C GLU A 352 -19.49 6.34 9.37
N GLN A 353 -20.71 5.79 9.42
CA GLN A 353 -21.05 4.68 10.33
C GLN A 353 -20.21 3.43 10.01
N PHE A 354 -20.03 3.12 8.74
CA PHE A 354 -19.21 1.99 8.29
C PHE A 354 -17.73 2.18 8.68
N LEU A 355 -17.17 3.36 8.47
CA LEU A 355 -15.80 3.70 8.86
C LEU A 355 -15.61 3.69 10.37
N ALA A 356 -16.60 4.13 11.15
CA ALA A 356 -16.57 4.04 12.61
C ALA A 356 -16.59 2.58 13.09
N TYR A 357 -17.42 1.74 12.45
CA TYR A 357 -17.58 0.33 12.81
C TYR A 357 -16.36 -0.52 12.45
N THR A 358 -15.80 -0.33 11.26
CA THR A 358 -14.72 -1.18 10.72
C THR A 358 -13.32 -0.57 10.83
N GLY A 359 -13.22 0.72 11.12
CA GLY A 359 -11.96 1.44 11.17
C GLY A 359 -11.07 1.06 12.35
N TYR A 360 -9.87 1.64 12.36
CA TYR A 360 -8.91 1.42 13.44
C TYR A 360 -9.42 1.97 14.77
N TRP A 361 -9.28 1.17 15.83
CA TRP A 361 -9.44 1.64 17.19
C TRP A 361 -8.37 1.04 18.10
N ARG A 362 -8.05 1.76 19.18
CA ARG A 362 -7.08 1.32 20.16
C ARG A 362 -7.55 1.67 21.55
N GLN A 363 -7.42 0.70 22.46
CA GLN A 363 -7.62 0.92 23.88
C GLN A 363 -6.27 0.99 24.59
N ASP A 364 -6.06 2.05 25.36
CA ASP A 364 -4.92 2.22 26.26
C ASP A 364 -5.43 2.42 27.70
N ARG A 365 -4.69 1.89 28.68
CA ARG A 365 -4.98 2.13 30.10
C ARG A 365 -3.83 2.92 30.72
N ARG A 366 -4.13 4.03 31.39
CA ARG A 366 -3.17 4.83 32.15
C ARG A 366 -3.79 5.22 33.48
N ASP A 367 -3.12 4.89 34.57
CA ASP A 367 -3.60 5.16 35.93
C ASP A 367 -5.05 4.69 36.14
N ALA A 368 -5.93 5.63 36.51
CA ALA A 368 -7.36 5.43 36.73
C ALA A 368 -8.22 5.79 35.50
N GLU A 369 -7.66 5.79 34.29
CA GLU A 369 -8.40 6.09 33.06
C GLU A 369 -8.17 5.03 31.98
N VAL A 370 -9.23 4.71 31.24
CA VAL A 370 -9.17 3.90 30.01
C VAL A 370 -9.44 4.82 28.83
N THR A 371 -8.50 4.94 27.90
CA THR A 371 -8.65 5.72 26.67
C THR A 371 -9.02 4.80 25.52
N LEU A 372 -10.10 5.12 24.81
CA LEU A 372 -10.49 4.48 23.55
C LEU A 372 -10.34 5.49 22.41
N SER A 373 -9.38 5.25 21.52
CA SER A 373 -9.07 6.12 20.39
C SER A 373 -9.57 5.52 19.08
N PHE A 374 -10.25 6.33 18.27
CA PHE A 374 -10.76 5.97 16.95
C PHE A 374 -9.99 6.68 15.84
N GLY A 375 -9.50 5.91 14.88
CA GLY A 375 -8.59 6.38 13.85
C GLY A 375 -7.22 6.76 14.40
N VAL A 376 -6.23 6.86 13.52
CA VAL A 376 -4.90 7.38 13.85
C VAL A 376 -4.87 8.92 13.73
N PRO A 377 -4.22 9.63 14.67
CA PRO A 377 -4.17 11.10 14.64
C PRO A 377 -3.31 11.61 13.47
N HIS A 378 -2.25 10.90 13.14
CA HIS A 378 -1.31 11.22 12.09
C HIS A 378 -0.62 9.94 11.58
N VAL A 379 0.07 10.07 10.46
CA VAL A 379 0.76 8.98 9.78
C VAL A 379 2.26 9.24 9.76
N ARG A 380 3.04 8.22 10.10
CA ARG A 380 4.48 8.20 9.85
C ARG A 380 4.73 7.60 8.48
N PHE A 381 5.48 8.32 7.65
CA PHE A 381 5.81 7.87 6.30
C PHE A 381 7.17 7.21 6.25
N GLY A 382 7.25 6.05 5.62
CA GLY A 382 8.48 5.36 5.27
C GLY A 382 8.64 5.15 3.77
N THR A 383 9.83 4.75 3.35
CA THR A 383 10.06 4.28 1.98
C THR A 383 11.01 3.09 2.00
N SER A 384 10.78 2.15 1.08
CA SER A 384 11.71 1.06 0.84
C SER A 384 12.89 1.58 0.02
N TYR A 385 14.03 1.74 0.70
CA TYR A 385 15.27 2.18 0.09
C TYR A 385 16.11 0.99 -0.33
N PHE A 386 16.58 1.05 -1.56
CA PHE A 386 17.48 0.07 -2.12
C PHE A 386 18.63 0.81 -2.79
N PRO A 387 19.89 0.39 -2.56
CA PRO A 387 21.00 0.95 -3.29
C PRO A 387 21.09 0.39 -4.72
N TYR A 388 20.12 -0.42 -5.18
CA TYR A 388 20.06 -1.03 -6.52
C TYR A 388 20.21 -0.02 -7.66
N SER A 389 19.55 1.13 -7.57
CA SER A 389 19.67 2.23 -8.55
C SER A 389 21.04 2.91 -8.57
N THR A 390 21.91 2.58 -7.61
CA THR A 390 23.25 3.14 -7.40
C THR A 390 24.34 2.07 -7.58
N LEU A 391 24.04 0.82 -7.23
CA LEU A 391 24.95 -0.31 -7.12
C LEU A 391 24.58 -1.48 -8.04
N GLY A 392 23.62 -1.29 -8.95
CA GLY A 392 23.11 -2.36 -9.79
C GLY A 392 22.74 -1.84 -11.18
N GLU A 393 23.37 -2.41 -12.21
CA GLU A 393 23.13 -2.05 -13.61
C GLU A 393 23.15 -3.32 -14.46
N ASN A 394 22.09 -3.50 -15.26
CA ASN A 394 21.90 -4.66 -16.12
C ASN A 394 21.54 -4.22 -17.55
N PHE A 395 22.47 -4.43 -18.47
CA PHE A 395 22.31 -4.17 -19.90
C PHE A 395 22.29 -5.49 -20.70
N ASP A 396 21.61 -6.50 -20.17
CA ASP A 396 21.51 -7.88 -20.70
C ASP A 396 22.87 -8.61 -20.73
N ARG A 397 23.73 -8.40 -21.73
CA ARG A 397 25.03 -9.10 -21.81
C ARG A 397 26.10 -8.47 -20.92
N LEU A 398 25.97 -7.18 -20.63
CA LEU A 398 26.92 -6.41 -19.83
C LEU A 398 26.27 -6.01 -18.50
N LYS A 399 26.95 -6.33 -17.40
CA LYS A 399 26.42 -6.20 -16.05
C LYS A 399 27.49 -5.74 -15.08
N LEU A 400 27.10 -5.25 -13.90
CA LEU A 400 28.08 -5.04 -12.84
C LEU A 400 28.64 -6.38 -12.33
N PRO A 401 29.90 -6.41 -11.84
CA PRO A 401 30.51 -7.62 -11.30
C PRO A 401 29.67 -8.29 -10.21
N GLY A 402 29.80 -9.62 -10.10
CA GLY A 402 29.18 -10.41 -9.03
C GLY A 402 27.71 -10.76 -9.24
N MET A 403 27.00 -10.15 -10.20
CA MET A 403 25.65 -10.62 -10.56
C MET A 403 25.78 -12.05 -11.10
N ASP A 404 25.13 -13.03 -10.47
CA ASP A 404 25.25 -14.47 -10.78
C ASP A 404 23.94 -15.08 -11.25
N SER A 405 22.85 -14.32 -11.19
CA SER A 405 21.51 -14.74 -11.51
C SER A 405 20.67 -13.56 -12.01
N GLU A 406 19.75 -13.85 -12.92
CA GLU A 406 18.73 -12.86 -13.31
C GLU A 406 17.60 -12.85 -12.29
N GLY A 407 16.95 -11.70 -12.08
CA GLY A 407 15.82 -11.61 -11.18
C GLY A 407 15.11 -10.27 -11.25
N TYR A 408 14.11 -10.11 -10.40
CA TYR A 408 13.37 -8.86 -10.28
C TYR A 408 14.19 -7.77 -9.55
N TRP A 409 15.07 -8.18 -8.62
CA TRP A 409 15.92 -7.29 -7.84
C TRP A 409 17.36 -7.80 -7.71
N PRO A 410 18.10 -7.92 -8.82
CA PRO A 410 19.44 -8.48 -8.75
C PRO A 410 20.43 -7.42 -8.21
N LEU A 411 20.92 -7.63 -6.99
CA LEU A 411 22.08 -6.94 -6.43
C LEU A 411 23.10 -7.96 -5.98
N ALA A 412 24.36 -7.69 -6.27
CA ALA A 412 25.47 -8.56 -5.90
C ALA A 412 26.21 -8.02 -4.67
N ALA A 413 26.62 -8.93 -3.79
CA ALA A 413 27.48 -8.62 -2.65
C ALA A 413 28.78 -7.94 -3.11
N ASP A 414 29.39 -8.38 -4.22
CA ASP A 414 30.60 -7.81 -4.80
C ASP A 414 30.47 -6.30 -5.09
N THR A 415 29.31 -5.86 -5.59
CA THR A 415 29.10 -4.42 -5.81
C THR A 415 28.89 -3.67 -4.51
N VAL A 416 28.26 -4.29 -3.51
CA VAL A 416 28.10 -3.68 -2.18
C VAL A 416 29.44 -3.54 -1.46
N GLN A 417 30.41 -4.44 -1.68
CA GLN A 417 31.76 -4.27 -1.15
C GLN A 417 32.43 -2.97 -1.63
N GLN A 418 32.04 -2.48 -2.82
CA GLN A 418 32.52 -1.23 -3.40
C GLN A 418 31.74 0.01 -2.93
N TRP A 419 30.86 -0.11 -1.92
CA TRP A 419 30.04 0.99 -1.41
C TRP A 419 30.78 2.30 -1.11
N PRO A 420 32.08 2.33 -0.69
CA PRO A 420 32.75 3.60 -0.42
C PRO A 420 32.82 4.49 -1.66
N LEU A 421 32.90 3.91 -2.86
CA LEU A 421 32.86 4.62 -4.15
C LEU A 421 31.50 5.28 -4.42
N PHE A 422 30.46 4.88 -3.69
CA PHE A 422 29.07 5.30 -3.84
C PHE A 422 28.52 6.02 -2.61
N ALA A 423 29.35 6.30 -1.60
CA ALA A 423 28.93 6.94 -0.35
C ALA A 423 28.14 8.25 -0.60
N ASP A 424 28.61 9.10 -1.52
CA ASP A 424 27.91 10.35 -1.87
C ASP A 424 26.54 10.13 -2.54
N ALA A 425 26.38 9.05 -3.30
CA ALA A 425 25.10 8.69 -3.91
C ALA A 425 24.11 8.17 -2.87
N ILE A 426 24.57 7.32 -1.93
CA ILE A 426 23.76 6.84 -0.81
C ILE A 426 23.34 8.02 0.08
N ARG A 427 24.29 8.91 0.41
CA ARG A 427 24.04 10.17 1.14
C ARG A 427 23.00 11.05 0.48
N ARG A 428 23.08 11.22 -0.84
CA ARG A 428 22.09 11.97 -1.63
C ARG A 428 20.73 11.33 -1.50
N ASP A 429 20.62 10.03 -1.74
CA ASP A 429 19.32 9.34 -1.76
C ASP A 429 18.62 9.46 -0.39
N LEU A 430 19.33 9.26 0.72
CA LEU A 430 18.78 9.42 2.08
C LEU A 430 18.39 10.88 2.40
N ARG A 431 19.16 11.86 1.92
CA ARG A 431 18.83 13.29 2.07
C ARG A 431 17.59 13.67 1.27
N ILE A 432 17.41 13.11 0.07
CA ILE A 432 16.17 13.28 -0.71
C ILE A 432 15.00 12.68 0.08
N ALA A 433 15.15 11.47 0.64
CA ALA A 433 14.09 10.85 1.43
C ALA A 433 13.67 11.73 2.61
N LYS A 434 14.65 12.26 3.37
CA LYS A 434 14.38 13.21 4.46
C LYS A 434 13.72 14.50 3.98
N ALA A 435 14.14 15.01 2.81
CA ALA A 435 13.60 16.25 2.25
C ALA A 435 12.18 16.10 1.70
N MET A 436 11.81 14.92 1.19
CA MET A 436 10.44 14.61 0.79
C MET A 436 9.49 14.54 1.99
N GLY A 437 9.98 14.15 3.16
CA GLY A 437 9.20 14.03 4.39
C GLY A 437 9.10 12.60 4.94
N PHE A 438 9.93 11.67 4.46
CA PHE A 438 10.02 10.35 5.07
C PHE A 438 10.67 10.41 6.46
N HIS A 439 10.22 9.51 7.33
CA HIS A 439 10.66 9.34 8.71
C HIS A 439 11.42 8.03 8.88
N VAL A 440 11.06 7.01 8.08
CA VAL A 440 11.59 5.65 8.18
C VAL A 440 12.16 5.20 6.85
N ILE A 441 13.33 4.58 6.90
CA ILE A 441 13.95 3.89 5.77
C ILE A 441 13.83 2.40 6.01
N ARG A 442 13.05 1.70 5.19
CA ARG A 442 12.95 0.24 5.21
C ARG A 442 14.12 -0.36 4.44
N LEU A 443 14.96 -1.11 5.15
CA LEU A 443 16.16 -1.77 4.62
C LEU A 443 15.79 -3.18 4.16
N HIS A 444 15.49 -3.31 2.87
CA HIS A 444 14.97 -4.55 2.27
C HIS A 444 16.05 -5.51 1.72
N TYR A 445 17.28 -5.04 1.62
CA TYR A 445 18.42 -5.75 1.01
C TYR A 445 19.41 -6.31 2.06
N LEU A 446 18.90 -6.58 3.28
CA LEU A 446 19.73 -7.09 4.38
C LEU A 446 20.32 -8.47 4.06
N ASP A 447 19.63 -9.29 3.29
CA ASP A 447 20.08 -10.59 2.77
C ASP A 447 21.33 -10.49 1.90
N VAL A 448 21.48 -9.40 1.13
CA VAL A 448 22.70 -9.12 0.36
C VAL A 448 23.82 -8.68 1.31
N ILE A 449 23.51 -7.83 2.28
CA ILE A 449 24.47 -7.40 3.32
C ILE A 449 24.94 -8.59 4.16
N ALA A 450 24.09 -9.60 4.39
CA ALA A 450 24.41 -10.82 5.14
C ALA A 450 25.52 -11.65 4.49
N GLN A 451 25.72 -11.51 3.17
CA GLN A 451 26.72 -12.26 2.41
C GLN A 451 28.10 -11.60 2.42
N LEU A 452 28.22 -10.37 2.94
CA LEU A 452 29.49 -9.67 3.02
C LEU A 452 30.37 -10.25 4.13
N ASP A 453 31.68 -10.12 3.97
CA ASP A 453 32.62 -10.32 5.07
C ASP A 453 32.22 -9.46 6.29
N ALA A 454 32.36 -10.02 7.50
CA ALA A 454 31.86 -9.40 8.72
C ALA A 454 32.45 -8.01 8.99
N ARG A 455 33.68 -7.73 8.54
CA ARG A 455 34.28 -6.39 8.64
C ARG A 455 33.62 -5.42 7.69
N VAL A 456 33.48 -5.78 6.42
CA VAL A 456 32.86 -4.93 5.38
C VAL A 456 31.39 -4.68 5.69
N GLN A 457 30.68 -5.71 6.14
CA GLN A 457 29.31 -5.63 6.62
C GLN A 457 29.16 -4.55 7.70
N ARG A 458 30.05 -4.59 8.71
CA ARG A 458 30.06 -3.64 9.82
C ARG A 458 30.39 -2.22 9.36
N GLU A 459 31.41 -2.04 8.52
CA GLU A 459 31.79 -0.73 7.99
C GLU A 459 30.63 -0.09 7.20
N TYR A 460 29.93 -0.88 6.36
CA TYR A 460 28.78 -0.41 5.61
C TYR A 460 27.61 -0.01 6.50
N LEU A 461 27.24 -0.86 7.46
CA LEU A 461 26.15 -0.58 8.38
C LEU A 461 26.47 0.62 9.29
N ASP A 462 27.70 0.73 9.80
CA ASP A 462 28.14 1.89 10.60
C ASP A 462 28.03 3.20 9.80
N PHE A 463 28.44 3.19 8.52
CA PHE A 463 28.24 4.32 7.63
C PHE A 463 26.75 4.65 7.44
N LEU A 464 25.94 3.67 7.06
CA LEU A 464 24.52 3.86 6.77
C LEU A 464 23.77 4.40 7.99
N PHE A 465 23.94 3.77 9.14
CA PHE A 465 23.28 4.18 10.39
C PHE A 465 23.82 5.52 10.91
N SER A 466 25.09 5.87 10.66
CA SER A 466 25.61 7.23 10.93
C SER A 466 24.89 8.28 10.09
N GLU A 467 24.65 8.03 8.80
CA GLU A 467 23.89 8.96 7.96
C GLU A 467 22.42 9.06 8.40
N LEU A 468 21.79 7.95 8.81
CA LEU A 468 20.43 8.00 9.37
C LEU A 468 20.36 8.85 10.64
N ARG A 469 21.34 8.74 11.56
CA ARG A 469 21.44 9.60 12.75
C ARG A 469 21.57 11.08 12.38
N HIS A 470 22.45 11.40 11.44
CA HIS A 470 22.65 12.77 10.93
C HIS A 470 21.35 13.39 10.42
N LEU A 471 20.52 12.59 9.73
CA LEU A 471 19.26 13.01 9.13
C LEU A 471 18.06 12.93 10.08
N LYS A 472 18.24 12.37 11.29
CA LYS A 472 17.14 11.97 12.18
C LYS A 472 16.09 11.11 11.46
N LEU A 473 16.56 10.19 10.63
CA LEU A 473 15.76 9.13 10.03
C LEU A 473 15.86 7.88 10.91
N ARG A 474 14.80 7.08 10.90
CA ARG A 474 14.77 5.76 11.56
C ARG A 474 14.92 4.64 10.54
N ALA A 475 15.28 3.45 11.00
CA ALA A 475 15.42 2.27 10.15
C ALA A 475 14.38 1.20 10.51
N MET A 476 13.75 0.61 9.51
CA MET A 476 13.05 -0.66 9.64
C MET A 476 13.92 -1.76 9.02
N LEU A 477 14.24 -2.79 9.81
CA LEU A 477 15.04 -3.92 9.35
C LEU A 477 14.13 -4.94 8.66
N SER A 478 14.38 -5.28 7.39
CA SER A 478 13.55 -6.20 6.60
C SER A 478 14.43 -7.20 5.84
N PRO A 479 14.80 -8.35 6.44
CA PRO A 479 15.42 -9.44 5.71
C PRO A 479 14.42 -10.09 4.74
N SER A 480 14.87 -10.44 3.53
CA SER A 480 14.05 -11.11 2.51
C SER A 480 13.96 -12.62 2.68
N ASP A 481 14.87 -13.22 3.47
CA ASP A 481 14.96 -14.65 3.74
C ASP A 481 15.65 -14.86 5.11
N ALA A 482 15.54 -16.06 5.67
CA ALA A 482 16.11 -16.44 6.96
C ALA A 482 17.64 -16.63 6.94
N ARG A 483 18.36 -15.68 6.36
CA ARG A 483 19.82 -15.69 6.29
C ARG A 483 20.49 -15.19 7.56
N PHE A 484 19.79 -14.40 8.37
CA PHE A 484 20.28 -13.98 9.68
C PHE A 484 19.89 -14.99 10.74
N THR A 485 20.87 -15.42 11.54
CA THR A 485 20.57 -16.13 12.78
C THR A 485 19.93 -15.18 13.80
N PRO A 486 19.15 -15.70 14.77
CA PRO A 486 18.61 -14.88 15.86
C PRO A 486 19.67 -14.04 16.60
N ALA A 487 20.87 -14.61 16.82
CA ALA A 487 21.98 -13.92 17.47
C ALA A 487 22.53 -12.75 16.62
N GLN A 488 22.66 -12.92 15.31
CA GLN A 488 23.09 -11.83 14.43
C GLN A 488 22.05 -10.71 14.37
N MET A 489 20.76 -11.05 14.32
CA MET A 489 19.69 -10.04 14.36
C MET A 489 19.72 -9.25 15.67
N ALA A 490 19.82 -9.94 16.82
CA ALA A 490 19.93 -9.28 18.12
C ALA A 490 21.18 -8.38 18.22
N ALA A 491 22.34 -8.83 17.73
CA ALA A 491 23.55 -8.02 17.73
C ALA A 491 23.40 -6.74 16.88
N MET A 492 22.76 -6.84 15.72
CA MET A 492 22.48 -5.69 14.85
C MET A 492 21.50 -4.71 15.52
N VAL A 493 20.39 -5.22 16.08
CA VAL A 493 19.42 -4.39 16.80
C VAL A 493 20.06 -3.72 18.02
N SER A 494 20.86 -4.44 18.80
CA SER A 494 21.54 -3.90 19.98
C SER A 494 22.50 -2.76 19.61
N ARG A 495 23.32 -2.94 18.57
CA ARG A 495 24.31 -1.94 18.12
C ARG A 495 23.67 -0.65 17.60
N TYR A 496 22.53 -0.75 16.91
CA TYR A 496 21.88 0.37 16.23
C TYR A 496 20.53 0.75 16.85
N ARG A 497 20.29 0.35 18.11
CA ARG A 497 19.02 0.52 18.82
C ARG A 497 18.49 1.95 18.80
N ASP A 498 19.39 2.93 18.85
CA ASP A 498 19.04 4.35 18.84
C ASP A 498 18.38 4.81 17.53
N VAL A 499 18.47 4.03 16.45
CA VAL A 499 17.92 4.34 15.11
C VAL A 499 16.88 3.32 14.65
N VAL A 500 17.00 2.06 15.07
CA VAL A 500 16.07 0.98 14.68
C VAL A 500 14.68 1.25 15.25
N GLU A 501 13.70 1.42 14.36
CA GLU A 501 12.29 1.61 14.68
C GLU A 501 11.58 0.28 14.86
N SER A 502 11.83 -0.68 13.98
CA SER A 502 11.10 -1.94 13.92
C SER A 502 11.88 -3.00 13.15
N VAL A 503 11.45 -4.26 13.33
CA VAL A 503 11.95 -5.43 12.62
C VAL A 503 10.78 -6.13 11.93
N GLU A 504 10.88 -6.31 10.62
CA GLU A 504 10.09 -7.27 9.88
C GLU A 504 10.85 -8.60 9.90
N LEU A 505 10.16 -9.70 10.23
CA LEU A 505 10.82 -11.00 10.40
C LEU A 505 11.28 -11.61 9.08
N GLU A 506 10.48 -11.45 8.03
CA GLU A 506 10.74 -11.96 6.69
C GLU A 506 9.77 -11.32 5.69
N ASN A 507 10.30 -10.75 4.61
CA ASN A 507 9.50 -10.04 3.60
C ASN A 507 8.74 -11.00 2.66
N GLU A 508 7.48 -10.68 2.36
CA GLU A 508 6.61 -11.36 1.39
C GLU A 508 6.36 -12.87 1.61
N ILE A 509 6.87 -13.45 2.70
CA ILE A 509 6.75 -14.89 2.95
C ILE A 509 5.28 -15.31 3.06
N LEU A 510 4.44 -14.48 3.71
CA LEU A 510 3.03 -14.78 3.93
C LEU A 510 2.14 -14.59 2.69
N ILE A 511 2.65 -13.98 1.61
CA ILE A 511 1.91 -13.88 0.33
C ILE A 511 1.59 -15.28 -0.22
N TRP A 512 2.46 -16.24 0.08
CA TRP A 512 2.38 -17.61 -0.41
C TRP A 512 1.97 -18.61 0.67
N GLY A 513 1.56 -18.15 1.85
CA GLY A 513 1.22 -18.99 3.00
C GLY A 513 2.33 -19.11 4.05
N ILE A 514 2.11 -19.94 5.07
CA ILE A 514 3.06 -20.19 6.17
C ILE A 514 3.73 -21.55 5.95
N PRO A 515 5.03 -21.61 5.64
CA PRO A 515 5.74 -22.88 5.62
C PRO A 515 5.80 -23.49 7.02
N GLN A 516 5.64 -24.80 7.12
CA GLN A 516 5.47 -25.48 8.41
C GLN A 516 6.68 -25.37 9.35
N ASP A 517 7.87 -25.17 8.81
CA ASP A 517 9.15 -25.09 9.53
C ASP A 517 9.49 -23.67 10.04
N ARG A 518 8.87 -22.62 9.46
CA ARG A 518 9.19 -21.22 9.74
C ARG A 518 8.75 -20.67 11.10
N PRO A 519 7.59 -21.05 11.69
CA PRO A 519 7.14 -20.52 12.98
C PRO A 519 8.19 -20.57 14.10
N ARG A 520 8.98 -21.66 14.16
CA ARG A 520 10.05 -21.81 15.16
C ARG A 520 11.16 -20.78 14.99
N TYR A 521 11.59 -20.55 13.74
CA TYR A 521 12.62 -19.57 13.42
C TYR A 521 12.15 -18.15 13.76
N TRP A 522 10.93 -17.78 13.34
CA TRP A 522 10.36 -16.47 13.62
C TRP A 522 10.26 -16.17 15.12
N ASN A 523 9.81 -17.14 15.92
CA ASN A 523 9.77 -16.99 17.38
C ASN A 523 11.17 -16.84 17.99
N ALA A 524 12.17 -17.58 17.50
CA ALA A 524 13.54 -17.44 17.99
C ALA A 524 14.12 -16.05 17.69
N VAL A 525 13.87 -15.51 16.50
CA VAL A 525 14.28 -14.14 16.14
C VAL A 525 13.53 -13.10 16.99
N TYR A 526 12.21 -13.25 17.16
CA TYR A 526 11.41 -12.40 18.04
C TYR A 526 11.99 -12.34 19.45
N ASP A 527 12.20 -13.50 20.09
CA ASP A 527 12.71 -13.58 21.46
C ASP A 527 14.12 -13.00 21.57
N ALA A 528 14.98 -13.23 20.58
CA ALA A 528 16.33 -12.65 20.53
C ALA A 528 16.30 -11.11 20.41
N VAL A 529 15.46 -10.55 19.54
CA VAL A 529 15.27 -9.09 19.41
C VAL A 529 14.73 -8.50 20.72
N LYS A 530 13.70 -9.12 21.30
CA LYS A 530 13.11 -8.66 22.56
C LYS A 530 14.08 -8.72 23.75
N SER A 531 15.04 -9.64 23.75
CA SER A 531 16.05 -9.72 24.82
C SER A 531 17.00 -8.51 24.88
N VAL A 532 17.23 -7.82 23.76
CA VAL A 532 18.16 -6.67 23.67
C VAL A 532 17.46 -5.33 23.45
N ALA A 533 16.24 -5.35 22.93
CA ALA A 533 15.41 -4.17 22.69
C ALA A 533 13.91 -4.52 22.86
N PRO A 534 13.41 -4.64 24.10
CA PRO A 534 12.03 -5.02 24.38
C PRO A 534 10.97 -4.11 23.72
N ASP A 535 11.32 -2.84 23.56
CA ASP A 535 10.50 -1.77 23.01
C ASP A 535 10.44 -1.74 21.48
N VAL A 536 11.38 -2.37 20.78
CA VAL A 536 11.40 -2.41 19.31
C VAL A 536 10.32 -3.37 18.80
N PRO A 537 9.32 -2.91 18.02
CA PRO A 537 8.27 -3.78 17.52
C PRO A 537 8.75 -4.73 16.43
N VAL A 538 8.28 -5.97 16.51
CA VAL A 538 8.58 -7.05 15.58
C VAL A 538 7.29 -7.46 14.86
N HIS A 539 7.33 -7.66 13.55
CA HIS A 539 6.12 -7.98 12.77
C HIS A 539 6.40 -8.87 11.56
N LEU A 540 5.31 -9.35 10.96
CA LEU A 540 5.28 -10.04 9.67
C LEU A 540 4.32 -9.30 8.74
N THR A 541 4.56 -9.45 7.44
CA THR A 541 3.80 -8.77 6.40
C THR A 541 3.05 -9.79 5.55
N ALA A 542 1.74 -9.61 5.44
CA ALA A 542 0.89 -10.34 4.53
C ALA A 542 0.57 -9.48 3.30
N HIS A 543 -0.04 -10.10 2.29
CA HIS A 543 -0.76 -9.33 1.27
C HIS A 543 -2.11 -8.89 1.84
N THR A 544 -3.19 -9.24 1.16
CA THR A 544 -4.58 -8.96 1.55
C THR A 544 -5.16 -9.97 2.52
N ASN A 545 -4.51 -11.10 2.78
CA ASN A 545 -5.11 -12.21 3.54
C ASN A 545 -4.89 -12.03 5.04
N THR A 546 -5.87 -11.44 5.75
CA THR A 546 -5.81 -11.26 7.21
C THR A 546 -5.96 -12.58 7.97
N GLY A 547 -6.63 -13.57 7.39
CA GLY A 547 -6.78 -14.92 7.96
C GLY A 547 -5.46 -15.66 8.18
N ILE A 548 -4.38 -15.25 7.51
CA ILE A 548 -3.04 -15.79 7.75
C ILE A 548 -2.54 -15.45 9.16
N PHE A 549 -2.89 -14.27 9.70
CA PHE A 549 -2.47 -13.85 11.03
C PHE A 549 -3.20 -14.63 12.13
N THR A 550 -4.48 -14.94 11.94
CA THR A 550 -5.23 -15.87 12.81
C THR A 550 -4.52 -17.22 12.89
N ARG A 551 -4.04 -17.75 11.75
CA ARG A 551 -3.26 -19.00 11.73
C ARG A 551 -1.90 -18.86 12.41
N LEU A 552 -1.21 -17.72 12.26
CA LEU A 552 0.05 -17.45 12.97
C LEU A 552 -0.14 -17.49 14.50
N GLU A 553 -1.21 -16.88 15.01
CA GLU A 553 -1.53 -16.89 16.44
C GLU A 553 -1.85 -18.32 16.93
N GLN A 554 -2.61 -19.11 16.16
CA GLN A 554 -2.88 -20.52 16.46
C GLN A 554 -1.59 -21.37 16.49
N LEU A 555 -0.61 -21.05 15.63
CA LEU A 555 0.70 -21.69 15.61
C LEU A 555 1.65 -21.14 16.69
N GLY A 556 1.21 -20.18 17.51
CA GLY A 556 2.00 -19.59 18.59
C GLY A 556 3.10 -18.64 18.11
N VAL A 557 2.99 -18.07 16.90
CA VAL A 557 3.95 -17.09 16.39
C VAL A 557 3.70 -15.74 17.06
N LYS A 558 4.76 -15.15 17.63
CA LYS A 558 4.73 -13.86 18.31
C LYS A 558 5.01 -12.71 17.34
N PHE A 559 4.20 -11.66 17.41
CA PHE A 559 4.39 -10.40 16.68
C PHE A 559 3.64 -9.25 17.38
N ASP A 560 4.14 -8.04 17.22
CA ASP A 560 3.64 -6.84 17.90
C ASP A 560 2.75 -5.97 16.99
N ARG A 561 2.90 -6.09 15.66
CA ARG A 561 2.15 -5.33 14.65
C ARG A 561 1.70 -6.23 13.50
N VAL A 562 0.67 -5.80 12.79
CA VAL A 562 0.11 -6.48 11.61
C VAL A 562 0.55 -5.74 10.36
N GLY A 563 1.41 -6.35 9.55
CA GLY A 563 1.99 -5.73 8.36
C GLY A 563 1.26 -6.11 7.05
N GLY A 564 1.14 -5.16 6.11
CA GLY A 564 0.46 -5.36 4.84
C GLY A 564 1.21 -4.79 3.64
N HIS A 565 1.24 -5.55 2.52
CA HIS A 565 1.71 -5.13 1.20
C HIS A 565 0.56 -5.07 0.19
N ALA A 566 0.47 -3.99 -0.57
CA ALA A 566 -0.51 -3.87 -1.65
C ALA A 566 -0.06 -2.96 -2.78
N TYR A 567 -0.63 -3.18 -3.96
CA TYR A 567 -0.45 -2.36 -5.14
C TYR A 567 -1.80 -2.11 -5.81
N ILE A 568 -2.03 -0.88 -6.27
CA ILE A 568 -3.20 -0.49 -7.07
C ILE A 568 -2.86 -0.68 -8.55
N ASP A 569 -3.38 -1.73 -9.16
CA ASP A 569 -2.87 -2.21 -10.45
C ASP A 569 -3.53 -1.59 -11.70
N SER A 570 -4.48 -0.67 -11.49
CA SER A 570 -5.21 0.01 -12.55
C SER A 570 -6.05 1.18 -12.01
N LEU A 571 -6.61 1.99 -12.91
CA LEU A 571 -7.52 3.08 -12.55
C LEU A 571 -8.82 2.59 -11.89
N ASP A 572 -9.35 1.45 -12.33
CA ASP A 572 -10.56 0.87 -11.75
C ASP A 572 -10.31 0.21 -10.38
N ALA A 573 -9.05 -0.12 -10.04
CA ALA A 573 -8.68 -0.63 -8.73
C ALA A 573 -8.52 0.46 -7.66
N ILE A 574 -8.44 1.75 -8.02
CA ILE A 574 -8.27 2.87 -7.08
C ILE A 574 -9.22 2.80 -5.87
N PRO A 575 -10.54 2.56 -6.05
CA PRO A 575 -11.47 2.50 -4.92
C PRO A 575 -11.15 1.43 -3.87
N SER A 576 -10.42 0.36 -4.25
CA SER A 576 -10.08 -0.76 -3.36
C SER A 576 -9.04 -0.40 -2.29
N GLY A 577 -8.32 0.72 -2.44
CA GLY A 577 -7.28 1.14 -1.50
C GLY A 577 -7.80 1.37 -0.08
N ARG A 578 -9.04 1.89 0.04
CA ARG A 578 -9.74 2.05 1.31
C ARG A 578 -10.06 0.70 1.95
N GLY A 579 -10.58 -0.23 1.15
CA GLY A 579 -10.93 -1.58 1.60
C GLY A 579 -9.70 -2.31 2.18
N PHE A 580 -8.54 -2.18 1.54
CA PHE A 580 -7.29 -2.74 2.07
C PHE A 580 -6.95 -2.20 3.46
N ALA A 581 -6.92 -0.88 3.60
CA ALA A 581 -6.52 -0.21 4.84
C ALA A 581 -7.45 -0.58 5.99
N LEU A 582 -8.76 -0.61 5.73
CA LEU A 582 -9.77 -1.01 6.71
C LEU A 582 -9.66 -2.49 7.09
N ALA A 583 -9.44 -3.41 6.13
CA ALA A 583 -9.28 -4.83 6.43
C ALA A 583 -8.13 -5.08 7.41
N MET A 584 -6.97 -4.49 7.14
CA MET A 584 -5.78 -4.61 7.99
C MET A 584 -6.01 -4.01 9.37
N ALA A 585 -6.59 -2.81 9.42
CA ALA A 585 -6.87 -2.12 10.67
C ALA A 585 -7.93 -2.80 11.53
N ASN A 586 -8.95 -3.38 10.90
CA ASN A 586 -10.02 -4.09 11.56
C ASN A 586 -9.49 -5.32 12.30
N TYR A 587 -8.73 -6.18 11.60
CA TYR A 587 -8.03 -7.30 12.23
C TYR A 587 -7.11 -6.82 13.36
N ALA A 588 -6.27 -5.81 13.07
CA ALA A 588 -5.29 -5.32 14.04
C ALA A 588 -5.96 -4.79 15.31
N SER A 589 -7.06 -4.05 15.20
CA SER A 589 -7.81 -3.52 16.35
C SER A 589 -8.40 -4.64 17.21
N LYS A 590 -9.01 -5.65 16.58
CA LYS A 590 -9.53 -6.85 17.29
C LYS A 590 -8.42 -7.63 17.99
N ALA A 591 -7.24 -7.71 17.38
CA ALA A 591 -6.07 -8.34 17.97
C ALA A 591 -5.35 -7.47 19.01
N GLY A 592 -5.78 -6.21 19.21
CA GLY A 592 -5.11 -5.26 20.11
C GLY A 592 -3.72 -4.83 19.63
N LYS A 593 -3.48 -4.81 18.32
CA LYS A 593 -2.18 -4.54 17.68
C LYS A 593 -2.27 -3.34 16.71
N PRO A 594 -1.18 -2.60 16.48
CA PRO A 594 -1.11 -1.60 15.42
C PRO A 594 -1.05 -2.24 14.02
N ALA A 595 -1.68 -1.60 13.04
CA ALA A 595 -1.53 -1.93 11.62
C ALA A 595 -0.44 -1.06 10.96
N VAL A 596 0.34 -1.65 10.07
CA VAL A 596 1.38 -0.98 9.28
C VAL A 596 1.31 -1.42 7.82
N ILE A 597 1.45 -0.48 6.90
CA ILE A 597 1.64 -0.79 5.47
C ILE A 597 3.13 -0.63 5.16
N THR A 598 3.79 -1.71 4.82
CA THR A 598 5.25 -1.77 4.59
C THR A 598 5.63 -1.70 3.12
N GLU A 599 4.66 -1.87 2.21
CA GLU A 599 4.78 -1.55 0.77
C GLU A 599 3.45 -1.10 0.18
N TRP A 600 3.48 0.05 -0.50
CA TRP A 600 2.34 0.56 -1.28
C TRP A 600 2.78 1.34 -2.51
N ASN A 601 2.15 1.05 -3.65
CA ASN A 601 2.18 1.91 -4.84
C ASN A 601 1.13 1.50 -5.89
N TRP A 602 1.25 2.02 -7.12
CA TRP A 602 0.49 1.57 -8.27
C TRP A 602 1.28 0.63 -9.17
N ARG A 603 0.58 -0.13 -10.01
CA ARG A 603 1.15 -0.86 -11.17
C ARG A 603 0.26 -0.66 -12.38
N GLY A 604 0.76 -1.00 -13.58
CA GLY A 604 -0.04 -1.01 -14.81
C GLY A 604 -0.39 0.36 -15.40
N LEU A 605 -0.01 1.47 -14.75
CA LEU A 605 -0.24 2.84 -15.25
C LEU A 605 0.92 3.37 -16.10
N THR A 606 1.91 2.53 -16.42
CA THR A 606 3.16 2.91 -17.09
C THR A 606 2.97 3.64 -18.41
N ARG A 607 1.90 3.35 -19.14
CA ARG A 607 1.62 4.00 -20.43
C ARG A 607 1.17 5.45 -20.28
N MET A 608 0.52 5.79 -19.18
CA MET A 608 0.13 7.17 -18.89
C MET A 608 1.38 8.05 -18.75
N THR A 609 1.29 9.29 -19.22
CA THR A 609 2.34 10.29 -18.96
C THR A 609 2.51 10.53 -17.46
N PRO A 610 3.69 10.93 -16.97
CA PRO A 610 3.88 11.29 -15.56
C PRO A 610 2.88 12.34 -15.06
N GLU A 611 2.51 13.30 -15.89
CA GLU A 611 1.50 14.34 -15.59
C GLU A 611 0.12 13.72 -15.41
N ALA A 612 -0.29 12.81 -16.29
CA ALA A 612 -1.57 12.10 -16.16
C ALA A 612 -1.58 11.17 -14.93
N ARG A 613 -0.45 10.56 -14.58
CA ARG A 613 -0.39 9.75 -13.34
C ARG A 613 -0.48 10.62 -12.10
N ALA A 614 0.08 11.83 -12.10
CA ALA A 614 -0.01 12.74 -10.98
C ALA A 614 -1.45 13.16 -10.67
N THR A 615 -2.37 13.18 -11.65
CA THR A 615 -3.77 13.51 -11.37
C THR A 615 -4.51 12.42 -10.58
N VAL A 616 -4.12 11.15 -10.76
CA VAL A 616 -4.75 10.00 -10.08
C VAL A 616 -3.96 9.51 -8.86
N TYR A 617 -2.70 9.92 -8.72
CA TYR A 617 -1.84 9.53 -7.60
C TYR A 617 -2.40 9.91 -6.21
N PRO A 618 -3.03 11.10 -6.02
CA PRO A 618 -3.71 11.44 -4.78
C PRO A 618 -4.77 10.42 -4.36
N ASP A 619 -5.55 9.88 -5.29
CA ASP A 619 -6.61 8.92 -4.98
C ASP A 619 -6.05 7.54 -4.62
N ILE A 620 -4.97 7.12 -5.30
CA ILE A 620 -4.27 5.84 -5.07
C ILE A 620 -3.73 5.74 -3.65
N ILE A 621 -3.10 6.80 -3.15
CA ILE A 621 -2.53 6.84 -1.81
C ILE A 621 -3.58 7.31 -0.79
N GLY A 622 -4.36 8.33 -1.15
CA GLY A 622 -5.38 8.96 -0.31
C GLY A 622 -6.46 8.01 0.14
N GLY A 623 -6.89 7.07 -0.71
CA GLY A 623 -7.88 6.06 -0.33
C GLY A 623 -7.51 5.25 0.92
N ALA A 624 -6.21 4.97 1.12
CA ALA A 624 -5.71 4.33 2.33
C ALA A 624 -5.60 5.33 3.50
N LEU A 625 -5.05 6.52 3.28
CA LEU A 625 -4.77 7.50 4.35
C LEU A 625 -6.02 8.17 4.93
N GLU A 626 -7.03 8.45 4.11
CA GLU A 626 -8.24 9.18 4.51
C GLU A 626 -9.14 8.40 5.47
N SER A 627 -9.03 7.07 5.45
CA SER A 627 -9.70 6.18 6.42
C SER A 627 -9.19 6.35 7.86
N ARG A 628 -8.02 7.00 8.05
CA ARG A 628 -7.29 7.07 9.32
C ARG A 628 -7.04 5.68 9.93
N ALA A 629 -6.92 4.64 9.11
CA ALA A 629 -6.81 3.27 9.57
C ALA A 629 -5.36 2.82 9.85
N ILE A 630 -4.37 3.49 9.26
CA ILE A 630 -2.97 3.05 9.24
C ILE A 630 -2.06 4.14 9.81
N GLY A 631 -1.34 3.84 10.89
CA GLY A 631 -0.45 4.81 11.56
C GLY A 631 0.94 4.94 10.94
N GLU A 632 1.34 3.97 10.12
CA GLU A 632 2.64 3.93 9.46
C GLU A 632 2.51 3.38 8.04
N PHE A 633 2.97 4.15 7.05
CA PHE A 633 2.75 3.89 5.63
C PHE A 633 4.06 3.99 4.85
N HIS A 634 4.46 2.92 4.17
CA HIS A 634 5.70 2.85 3.42
C HIS A 634 5.44 2.83 1.92
N GLN A 635 5.98 3.83 1.23
CA GLN A 635 5.98 3.89 -0.23
C GLN A 635 7.02 2.90 -0.79
N PHE A 636 6.67 2.19 -1.86
CA PHE A 636 7.58 1.28 -2.56
C PHE A 636 7.60 1.55 -4.07
N GLN A 637 8.70 1.72 -4.77
CA GLN A 637 10.10 1.82 -4.37
C GLN A 637 10.54 3.28 -4.50
N PHE A 638 11.63 3.65 -3.82
CA PHE A 638 12.07 5.04 -3.73
C PHE A 638 12.53 5.67 -5.08
N GLN A 639 13.21 4.94 -5.97
CA GLN A 639 13.79 5.51 -7.20
C GLN A 639 13.97 4.50 -8.35
N GLU A 640 13.85 4.99 -9.60
CA GLU A 640 14.08 4.21 -10.83
C GLU A 640 15.45 3.53 -10.87
N THR A 641 15.55 2.39 -11.56
CA THR A 641 16.79 1.58 -11.64
C THR A 641 16.94 0.86 -12.98
N LEU A 642 18.19 0.57 -13.34
CA LEU A 642 18.57 -0.26 -14.49
C LEU A 642 18.83 -1.73 -14.12
N THR A 643 18.60 -2.13 -12.86
CA THR A 643 18.94 -3.48 -12.36
C THR A 643 18.11 -4.61 -12.95
N VAL A 644 16.83 -4.36 -13.15
CA VAL A 644 15.87 -5.43 -13.46
C VAL A 644 16.16 -6.01 -14.83
N ASN A 645 16.14 -7.33 -14.92
CA ASN A 645 16.25 -8.02 -16.19
C ASN A 645 15.10 -7.58 -17.13
N PRO A 646 15.42 -7.07 -18.32
CA PRO A 646 14.41 -6.64 -19.28
C PRO A 646 13.39 -7.71 -19.70
N ARG A 647 13.78 -8.98 -19.70
CA ARG A 647 12.99 -10.14 -20.13
C ARG A 647 12.17 -10.78 -19.02
N LEU A 648 12.47 -10.50 -17.74
CA LEU A 648 11.80 -11.12 -16.60
C LEU A 648 11.01 -10.15 -15.72
N GLY A 649 11.46 -8.89 -15.57
CA GLY A 649 10.87 -7.94 -14.63
C GLY A 649 10.49 -6.58 -15.20
N ARG A 650 10.81 -6.30 -16.46
CA ARG A 650 10.32 -5.12 -17.21
C ARG A 650 9.04 -5.47 -17.96
N THR A 651 8.00 -5.81 -17.19
CA THR A 651 6.74 -6.31 -17.73
C THR A 651 5.71 -5.21 -18.01
N GLY A 652 6.13 -3.94 -18.04
CA GLY A 652 5.24 -2.80 -18.28
C GLY A 652 4.27 -2.50 -17.14
N ILE A 653 4.51 -3.09 -15.96
CA ILE A 653 3.70 -2.88 -14.76
C ILE A 653 4.35 -1.88 -13.78
N ARG A 654 5.53 -1.37 -14.10
CA ARG A 654 6.42 -0.61 -13.22
C ARG A 654 6.78 0.76 -13.84
N HIS A 655 7.43 1.62 -13.06
CA HIS A 655 7.80 3.03 -13.24
C HIS A 655 7.05 3.96 -12.24
N TYR A 656 6.65 3.37 -11.12
CA TYR A 656 5.89 3.98 -10.02
C TYR A 656 6.75 4.71 -8.99
N GLU A 657 8.06 4.65 -9.14
CA GLU A 657 8.99 5.31 -8.25
C GLU A 657 8.84 6.82 -8.38
N PRO A 658 8.82 7.59 -7.27
CA PRO A 658 8.66 9.03 -7.33
C PRO A 658 9.87 9.72 -7.98
N LEU A 659 11.02 9.06 -8.04
CA LEU A 659 12.26 9.63 -8.53
C LEU A 659 12.73 8.96 -9.81
N ARG A 660 13.19 9.76 -10.78
CA ARG A 660 13.85 9.30 -12.00
C ARG A 660 15.26 8.75 -11.70
N LEU A 661 15.90 8.12 -12.70
CA LEU A 661 17.28 7.63 -12.58
C LEU A 661 18.26 8.77 -12.24
N SER A 662 18.00 9.97 -12.75
CA SER A 662 18.71 11.22 -12.42
C SER A 662 18.46 11.73 -10.99
N ARG A 663 17.61 11.04 -10.21
CA ARG A 663 17.07 11.45 -8.90
C ARG A 663 16.19 12.70 -8.95
N ARG A 664 15.82 13.19 -10.12
CA ARG A 664 14.83 14.26 -10.26
C ARG A 664 13.43 13.77 -9.83
N PRO A 665 12.61 14.63 -9.24
CA PRO A 665 11.25 14.26 -8.88
C PRO A 665 10.41 14.14 -10.15
N LYS A 666 9.61 13.08 -10.23
CA LYS A 666 8.48 13.02 -11.16
C LYS A 666 7.30 13.85 -10.59
N PRO A 667 6.33 14.28 -11.42
CA PRO A 667 5.14 14.98 -10.95
C PRO A 667 4.45 14.33 -9.74
N GLU A 668 4.34 13.00 -9.73
CA GLU A 668 3.73 12.20 -8.65
C GLU A 668 4.47 12.33 -7.30
N ALA A 669 5.78 12.64 -7.32
CA ALA A 669 6.54 12.88 -6.09
C ALA A 669 6.05 14.12 -5.34
N PHE A 670 5.65 15.16 -6.06
CA PHE A 670 5.10 16.37 -5.44
C PHE A 670 3.73 16.11 -4.84
N GLU A 671 2.90 15.29 -5.48
CA GLU A 671 1.63 14.85 -4.89
C GLU A 671 1.84 14.03 -3.63
N LEU A 672 2.82 13.11 -3.64
CA LEU A 672 3.20 12.36 -2.44
C LEU A 672 3.64 13.30 -1.30
N MET A 673 4.47 14.31 -1.59
CA MET A 673 4.90 15.29 -0.59
C MET A 673 3.72 16.12 -0.04
N ARG A 674 2.73 16.47 -0.86
CA ARG A 674 1.51 17.14 -0.40
C ARG A 674 0.68 16.25 0.52
N LEU A 675 0.53 14.97 0.19
CA LEU A 675 -0.15 14.00 1.05
C LEU A 675 0.60 13.83 2.38
N MET A 676 1.93 13.72 2.35
CA MET A 676 2.74 13.68 3.58
C MET A 676 2.47 14.90 4.45
N HIS A 677 2.57 16.10 3.88
CA HIS A 677 2.28 17.36 4.60
C HIS A 677 0.89 17.37 5.26
N ARG A 678 -0.14 16.82 4.58
CA ARG A 678 -1.52 16.74 5.09
C ARG A 678 -1.67 15.77 6.26
N PHE A 679 -0.98 14.63 6.25
CA PHE A 679 -1.24 13.51 7.16
C PHE A 679 -0.20 13.32 8.27
N VAL A 680 0.97 13.97 8.20
CA VAL A 680 1.92 13.99 9.32
C VAL A 680 1.41 14.77 10.52
N ALA A 681 2.08 14.59 11.66
CA ALA A 681 1.77 15.31 12.89
C ALA A 681 1.82 16.83 12.67
N PRO A 682 0.91 17.62 13.28
CA PRO A 682 0.91 19.08 13.16
C PRO A 682 2.28 19.72 13.38
N GLU A 683 3.01 19.27 14.39
CA GLU A 683 4.31 19.77 14.84
C GLU A 683 5.49 19.32 13.97
N ASP A 684 5.30 18.45 12.98
CA ASP A 684 6.39 17.97 12.14
C ASP A 684 7.04 19.13 11.36
N PRO A 685 8.39 19.21 11.30
CA PRO A 685 9.08 20.27 10.57
C PRO A 685 8.65 20.42 9.11
N ILE A 686 8.22 19.37 8.40
CA ILE A 686 7.74 19.52 7.02
C ILE A 686 6.43 20.30 6.95
N ARG A 687 5.61 20.23 8.01
CA ARG A 687 4.34 20.95 8.10
C ARG A 687 4.52 22.38 8.60
N GLN A 688 5.48 22.60 9.49
CA GLN A 688 5.78 23.90 10.10
C GLN A 688 6.66 24.80 9.22
N LEU A 689 7.59 24.23 8.45
CA LEU A 689 8.59 24.97 7.66
C LEU A 689 8.48 24.63 6.17
N ASP A 690 7.78 25.49 5.43
CA ASP A 690 7.50 25.34 4.02
C ASP A 690 8.61 25.98 3.16
N ALA A 691 9.11 25.24 2.18
CA ALA A 691 10.15 25.69 1.27
C ALA A 691 10.08 24.91 -0.05
N SER A 692 10.12 25.63 -1.16
CA SER A 692 9.99 25.04 -2.50
C SER A 692 11.26 24.36 -2.98
N HIS A 693 11.09 23.26 -3.72
CA HIS A 693 12.16 22.67 -4.53
C HIS A 693 12.64 23.68 -5.57
N THR A 694 13.93 24.03 -5.54
CA THR A 694 14.52 25.00 -6.47
C THR A 694 15.43 24.30 -7.48
N VAL A 695 15.38 24.79 -8.72
CA VAL A 695 16.26 24.38 -9.81
C VAL A 695 17.18 25.54 -10.16
N THR A 696 18.48 25.29 -10.21
CA THR A 696 19.49 26.28 -10.61
C THR A 696 20.23 25.80 -11.84
N SER A 697 20.18 26.57 -12.93
CA SER A 697 21.04 26.33 -14.09
C SER A 697 22.46 26.79 -13.79
N LEU A 698 23.44 25.91 -14.01
CA LEU A 698 24.85 26.22 -13.93
C LEU A 698 25.35 26.69 -15.30
N ASP A 699 26.25 27.66 -15.31
CA ASP A 699 26.93 28.11 -16.52
C ASP A 699 27.92 27.05 -17.05
N ALA A 700 28.53 27.32 -18.20
CA ALA A 700 29.53 26.42 -18.81
C ALA A 700 30.78 26.19 -17.94
N ARG A 701 31.01 27.04 -16.91
CA ARG A 701 32.09 26.91 -15.92
C ARG A 701 31.61 26.19 -14.65
N GLY A 702 30.37 25.69 -14.63
CA GLY A 702 29.79 24.96 -13.52
C GLY A 702 29.37 25.85 -12.35
N ARG A 703 29.10 27.15 -12.57
CA ARG A 703 28.75 28.12 -11.52
C ARG A 703 27.30 28.57 -11.62
N GLY A 704 26.68 28.87 -10.47
CA GLY A 704 25.33 29.42 -10.42
C GLY A 704 24.98 29.95 -9.02
N THR A 705 23.84 30.62 -8.91
CA THR A 705 23.33 31.14 -7.63
C THR A 705 21.90 30.68 -7.45
N ALA A 706 21.61 30.10 -6.29
CA ALA A 706 20.27 29.69 -5.89
C ALA A 706 19.70 30.64 -4.82
N ILE A 707 18.40 30.91 -4.88
CA ILE A 707 17.65 31.67 -3.88
C ILE A 707 16.49 30.82 -3.40
N LEU A 708 16.38 30.61 -2.10
CA LEU A 708 15.37 29.75 -1.48
C LEU A 708 14.55 30.58 -0.52
N THR A 709 13.23 30.51 -0.67
CA THR A 709 12.30 31.14 0.27
C THR A 709 11.81 30.10 1.25
N LEU A 710 12.08 30.33 2.53
CA LEU A 710 11.49 29.62 3.66
C LEU A 710 10.27 30.39 4.15
N THR A 711 9.18 29.70 4.43
CA THR A 711 7.96 30.25 5.07
C THR A 711 7.68 29.49 6.36
N ASN A 712 7.49 30.21 7.46
CA ASN A 712 7.03 29.61 8.71
C ASN A 712 5.50 29.49 8.68
N ARG A 713 4.98 28.26 8.60
CA ARG A 713 3.56 27.91 8.65
C ARG A 713 3.07 27.58 10.06
N GLY A 714 3.97 27.57 11.03
CA GLY A 714 3.66 27.31 12.42
C GLY A 714 2.94 28.45 13.11
N THR A 715 2.53 28.19 14.35
CA THR A 715 1.83 29.15 15.21
C THR A 715 2.78 29.99 16.08
N SER A 716 4.08 29.68 16.08
CA SER A 716 5.12 30.33 16.88
C SER A 716 6.30 30.79 16.02
N ALA A 717 7.04 31.79 16.50
CA ALA A 717 8.25 32.24 15.82
C ALA A 717 9.32 31.15 15.85
N GLU A 718 10.03 30.98 14.73
CA GLU A 718 11.02 29.92 14.54
C GLU A 718 12.40 30.51 14.30
N ARG A 719 13.35 30.14 15.18
CA ARG A 719 14.77 30.40 14.94
C ARG A 719 15.40 29.21 14.24
N VAL A 720 15.85 29.41 13.01
CA VAL A 720 16.43 28.35 12.17
C VAL A 720 17.90 28.63 11.86
N ARG A 721 18.73 27.59 11.94
CA ARG A 721 20.11 27.60 11.46
C ARG A 721 20.21 26.80 10.16
N ALA A 722 20.62 27.46 9.09
CA ALA A 722 20.83 26.89 7.78
C ALA A 722 22.28 26.39 7.60
N THR A 723 22.43 25.24 6.95
CA THR A 723 23.73 24.71 6.48
C THR A 723 23.53 24.07 5.11
N VAL A 724 24.50 24.29 4.21
CA VAL A 724 24.45 23.72 2.86
C VAL A 724 25.18 22.39 2.85
N GLU A 725 24.52 21.35 2.37
CA GLU A 725 25.08 20.01 2.17
C GLU A 725 24.94 19.60 0.71
N GLY A 726 25.92 18.87 0.17
CA GLY A 726 25.93 18.42 -1.21
C GLY A 726 27.00 17.37 -1.44
N PRO A 727 27.04 16.76 -2.64
CA PRO A 727 28.08 15.81 -3.00
C PRO A 727 29.45 16.50 -3.07
N SER A 728 30.52 15.72 -2.96
CA SER A 728 31.89 16.23 -2.97
C SER A 728 32.28 16.97 -4.26
N ASP A 729 31.57 16.74 -5.36
CA ASP A 729 31.77 17.35 -6.68
C ASP A 729 30.98 18.66 -6.89
N LEU A 730 30.13 19.08 -5.94
CA LEU A 730 29.42 20.36 -5.94
C LEU A 730 29.67 21.13 -4.63
N ARG A 731 30.35 22.27 -4.73
CA ARG A 731 30.53 23.19 -3.60
C ARG A 731 29.39 24.20 -3.56
N GLY A 732 28.65 24.21 -2.46
CA GLY A 732 27.71 25.28 -2.12
C GLY A 732 28.23 26.16 -0.98
N THR A 733 28.10 27.47 -1.10
CA THR A 733 28.47 28.45 -0.07
C THR A 733 27.29 29.37 0.20
N LEU A 734 26.80 29.40 1.44
CA LEU A 734 25.75 30.32 1.85
C LEU A 734 26.31 31.75 1.86
N THR A 735 25.70 32.65 1.10
CA THR A 735 26.09 34.06 1.02
C THR A 735 25.17 34.99 1.82
N SER A 736 23.99 34.50 2.20
CA SER A 736 23.12 35.13 3.19
C SER A 736 23.48 34.71 4.63
N PRO A 737 22.98 35.40 5.68
CA PRO A 737 23.13 34.94 7.05
C PRO A 737 22.66 33.50 7.26
N ALA A 738 23.43 32.72 8.03
CA ALA A 738 23.12 31.32 8.31
C ALA A 738 22.06 31.11 9.39
N VAL A 739 21.69 32.16 10.12
CA VAL A 739 20.67 32.11 11.16
C VAL A 739 19.58 33.11 10.79
N ALA A 740 18.33 32.68 10.89
CA ALA A 740 17.17 33.50 10.64
C ALA A 740 16.12 33.29 11.72
N ASP A 741 15.52 34.38 12.19
CA ASP A 741 14.31 34.37 13.01
C ASP A 741 13.12 34.65 12.10
N VAL A 742 12.17 33.71 12.02
CA VAL A 742 11.03 33.77 11.11
C VAL A 742 9.75 33.76 11.93
N ALA A 743 9.06 34.90 11.98
CA ALA A 743 7.75 35.03 12.64
C ALA A 743 6.70 34.09 12.00
N PRO A 744 5.61 33.73 12.71
CA PRO A 744 4.48 32.99 12.13
C PRO A 744 3.96 33.67 10.86
N GLY A 745 3.80 32.91 9.77
CA GLY A 745 3.44 33.44 8.44
C GLY A 745 4.53 34.23 7.72
N GLY A 746 5.65 34.52 8.39
CA GLY A 746 6.79 35.24 7.85
C GLY A 746 7.62 34.41 6.86
N THR A 747 8.41 35.10 6.04
CA THR A 747 9.31 34.47 5.07
C THR A 747 10.76 34.93 5.25
N HIS A 748 11.72 34.08 4.85
CA HIS A 748 13.14 34.41 4.80
C HIS A 748 13.78 33.84 3.54
N LYS A 749 14.75 34.56 2.96
CA LYS A 749 15.45 34.14 1.75
C LYS A 749 16.90 33.75 2.05
N PHE A 750 17.26 32.51 1.72
CA PHE A 750 18.64 32.03 1.74
C PHE A 750 19.24 32.11 0.34
N THR A 751 20.47 32.63 0.23
CA THR A 751 21.19 32.70 -1.05
C THR A 751 22.42 31.80 -1.00
N VAL A 752 22.58 30.93 -1.99
CA VAL A 752 23.68 29.95 -2.07
C VAL A 752 24.41 30.10 -3.40
N ALA A 753 25.71 30.37 -3.34
CA ALA A 753 26.60 30.31 -4.49
C ALA A 753 27.05 28.85 -4.71
N LEU A 754 26.92 28.37 -5.94
CA LEU A 754 27.23 27.00 -6.35
C LEU A 754 28.41 26.98 -7.33
N SER A 755 29.28 25.98 -7.18
CA SER A 755 30.38 25.72 -8.11
C SER A 755 30.73 24.24 -8.15
N THR A 756 30.81 23.64 -9.33
CA THR A 756 31.26 22.25 -9.48
C THR A 756 32.78 22.15 -9.45
N ARG A 757 33.33 21.01 -9.02
CA ARG A 757 34.78 20.71 -9.09
C ARG A 757 35.20 20.10 -10.44
N GLY A 758 34.23 19.82 -11.31
CA GLY A 758 34.44 19.34 -12.68
C GLY A 758 33.20 19.62 -13.55
N ALA A 759 33.34 19.52 -14.87
CA ALA A 759 32.28 19.82 -15.82
C ALA A 759 31.62 18.55 -16.39
N THR A 760 31.33 17.56 -15.54
CA THR A 760 30.54 16.38 -16.00
C THR A 760 29.08 16.81 -16.16
N PRO A 761 28.49 16.69 -17.37
CA PRO A 761 27.08 17.01 -17.56
C PRO A 761 26.20 16.13 -16.67
N GLY A 762 25.07 16.67 -16.22
CA GLY A 762 24.16 15.95 -15.34
C GLY A 762 23.47 16.82 -14.31
N PHE A 763 22.80 16.14 -13.39
CA PHE A 763 22.09 16.74 -12.28
C PHE A 763 22.88 16.57 -10.98
N TYR A 764 23.08 17.69 -10.29
CA TYR A 764 23.68 17.74 -8.97
C TYR A 764 22.58 18.05 -7.97
N HIS A 765 22.61 17.38 -6.82
CA HIS A 765 21.60 17.54 -5.78
C HIS A 765 22.27 18.13 -4.56
N TRP A 766 21.69 19.19 -4.01
CA TRP A 766 22.18 19.82 -2.81
C TRP A 766 21.01 20.19 -1.90
N PHE A 767 21.32 20.35 -0.62
CA PHE A 767 20.33 20.41 0.43
C PHE A 767 20.59 21.59 1.34
N LEU A 768 19.53 22.31 1.69
CA LEU A 768 19.56 23.25 2.80
C LEU A 768 19.07 22.51 4.04
N ARG A 769 20.00 22.20 4.95
CA ARG A 769 19.69 21.65 6.27
C ARG A 769 19.26 22.81 7.17
N LEU A 770 18.01 22.80 7.60
CA LEU A 770 17.43 23.77 8.53
C LEU A 770 17.26 23.09 9.88
N GLN A 771 18.01 23.56 10.87
CA GLN A 771 17.92 23.08 12.25
C GLN A 771 17.18 24.10 13.11
N ARG A 772 16.12 23.64 13.77
CA ARG A 772 15.35 24.41 14.76
C ARG A 772 16.02 24.39 16.13
N ALA A 773 15.57 25.27 17.02
CA ALA A 773 16.11 25.38 18.38
C ALA A 773 15.93 24.11 19.23
N ASP A 774 14.82 23.39 19.03
CA ASP A 774 14.55 22.07 19.64
C ASP A 774 15.38 20.93 19.03
N GLY A 775 16.23 21.25 18.06
CA GLY A 775 17.05 20.31 17.32
C GLY A 775 16.33 19.55 16.22
N SER A 776 15.02 19.71 16.01
CA SER A 776 14.29 19.11 14.89
C SER A 776 14.82 19.64 13.55
N LEU A 777 14.69 18.83 12.49
CA LEU A 777 15.34 19.06 11.20
C LEU A 777 14.34 19.12 10.05
N ARG A 778 14.47 20.15 9.21
CA ARG A 778 13.88 20.23 7.87
C ARG A 778 15.01 20.22 6.84
N TYR A 779 14.89 19.38 5.82
CA TYR A 779 15.78 19.40 4.67
C TYR A 779 15.04 19.96 3.46
N VAL A 780 15.60 20.96 2.79
CA VAL A 780 15.09 21.45 1.51
C VAL A 780 15.92 20.85 0.40
N TRP A 781 15.29 20.09 -0.49
CA TRP A 781 15.95 19.47 -1.63
C TRP A 781 15.97 20.43 -2.83
N ASN A 782 17.15 20.59 -3.42
CA ASN A 782 17.38 21.44 -4.58
C ASN A 782 18.24 20.74 -5.63
N GLU A 783 18.10 21.22 -6.86
CA GLU A 783 18.75 20.69 -8.06
C GLU A 783 19.64 21.77 -8.68
N ALA A 784 20.86 21.40 -9.06
CA ALA A 784 21.74 22.22 -9.88
C ALA A 784 22.04 21.49 -11.19
N ARG A 785 21.74 22.14 -12.32
CA ARG A 785 21.77 21.56 -13.67
C ARG A 785 23.02 22.00 -14.40
N LEU A 786 23.89 21.06 -14.77
CA LEU A 786 24.94 21.32 -15.76
C LEU A 786 24.54 20.64 -17.07
N ALA A 787 23.82 21.40 -17.89
CA ALA A 787 23.33 20.93 -19.18
C ALA A 787 24.42 21.03 -20.24
N ALA A 788 24.86 19.90 -20.79
CA ALA A 788 25.89 19.85 -21.83
C ALA A 788 25.78 18.56 -22.65
N ARG A 789 26.49 18.51 -23.78
CA ARG A 789 26.52 17.31 -24.64
C ARG A 789 27.21 16.17 -23.89
N PRO A 790 26.55 15.02 -23.69
CA PRO A 790 27.16 13.84 -23.09
C PRO A 790 28.21 13.23 -24.03
N VAL A 791 29.10 12.41 -23.48
CA VAL A 791 30.14 11.72 -24.28
C VAL A 791 29.57 10.40 -24.81
N PHE A 792 29.63 10.21 -26.12
CA PHE A 792 29.24 8.97 -26.79
C PHE A 792 30.45 8.06 -27.04
N ASP A 793 30.41 6.82 -26.55
CA ASP A 793 31.44 5.81 -26.82
C ASP A 793 31.27 5.21 -28.23
N SER A 794 31.87 5.85 -29.23
CA SER A 794 31.89 5.36 -30.61
C SER A 794 32.80 4.15 -30.84
N LYS A 795 33.64 3.79 -29.87
CA LYS A 795 34.64 2.71 -29.99
C LYS A 795 34.15 1.37 -29.46
N ALA A 796 33.03 1.34 -28.74
CA ALA A 796 32.41 0.10 -28.28
C ALA A 796 32.05 -0.82 -29.47
N ARG A 797 32.55 -2.06 -29.43
CA ARG A 797 32.14 -3.12 -30.36
C ARG A 797 30.66 -3.42 -30.14
N SER A 798 29.88 -3.49 -31.22
CA SER A 798 28.45 -3.76 -31.14
C SER A 798 27.96 -4.56 -32.33
N LEU A 799 26.90 -5.34 -32.10
CA LEU A 799 26.12 -6.02 -33.13
C LEU A 799 25.01 -5.12 -33.69
N VAL A 800 24.79 -3.93 -33.11
CA VAL A 800 23.81 -2.94 -33.56
C VAL A 800 24.40 -2.13 -34.71
N ALA A 801 23.65 -2.06 -35.82
CA ALA A 801 24.04 -1.29 -36.98
C ALA A 801 23.82 0.21 -36.73
N TYR A 802 24.77 1.01 -37.22
CA TYR A 802 24.73 2.46 -37.21
C TYR A 802 24.88 2.95 -38.66
N PRO A 803 23.85 2.80 -39.51
CA PRO A 803 23.96 3.08 -40.94
C PRO A 803 24.26 4.56 -41.22
N GLY A 804 25.31 4.83 -42.00
CA GLY A 804 25.68 6.19 -42.43
C GLY A 804 26.55 6.98 -41.46
N LEU A 805 27.24 6.34 -40.50
CA LEU A 805 27.92 7.03 -39.42
C LEU A 805 29.46 7.17 -39.56
N ALA A 806 29.92 8.38 -39.91
CA ALA A 806 31.18 8.91 -39.40
C ALA A 806 30.96 9.44 -37.96
N ALA A 807 31.97 9.43 -37.10
CA ALA A 807 31.84 9.94 -35.72
C ALA A 807 31.16 11.32 -35.69
N GLY A 808 30.02 11.45 -34.97
CA GLY A 808 29.26 12.71 -34.86
C GLY A 808 27.84 12.72 -35.47
N THR A 809 27.34 11.63 -36.04
CA THR A 809 26.06 11.60 -36.82
C THR A 809 24.85 11.01 -36.08
N VAL A 810 25.05 10.39 -34.90
CA VAL A 810 24.01 9.99 -33.93
C VAL A 810 23.87 11.02 -32.81
N ASP A 811 24.51 12.18 -32.98
CA ASP A 811 24.38 13.29 -32.06
C ASP A 811 23.13 14.09 -32.35
N PHE A 812 22.38 14.31 -31.28
CA PHE A 812 21.24 15.22 -31.24
C PHE A 812 21.73 16.62 -30.93
N ASP A 813 20.95 17.62 -31.33
CA ASP A 813 21.13 18.95 -30.79
C ASP A 813 20.69 18.93 -29.32
N TYR A 814 21.64 18.64 -28.44
CA TYR A 814 21.42 18.68 -27.01
C TYR A 814 21.03 20.08 -26.52
N ALA A 815 21.11 21.15 -27.32
CA ALA A 815 20.57 22.45 -26.94
C ALA A 815 19.04 22.50 -26.97
N LYS A 816 18.37 21.60 -27.71
CA LYS A 816 16.91 21.53 -27.85
C LYS A 816 16.25 20.55 -26.85
N PRO A 817 14.95 20.69 -26.56
CA PRO A 817 14.21 19.74 -25.71
C PRO A 817 14.14 18.35 -26.37
N ILE A 818 14.53 17.29 -25.68
CA ILE A 818 14.57 15.91 -26.22
C ILE A 818 13.30 15.16 -25.84
N ARG A 819 12.70 14.48 -26.82
CA ARG A 819 11.49 13.66 -26.62
C ARG A 819 11.71 12.25 -27.15
N VAL A 820 11.39 11.27 -26.32
CA VAL A 820 11.39 9.85 -26.68
C VAL A 820 9.95 9.40 -26.88
N VAL A 821 9.67 8.80 -28.02
CA VAL A 821 8.31 8.43 -28.42
C VAL A 821 8.29 6.96 -28.79
N TYR A 822 7.40 6.20 -28.16
CA TYR A 822 7.12 4.82 -28.53
C TYR A 822 5.74 4.70 -29.18
N GLY A 823 5.55 3.66 -29.99
CA GLY A 823 4.33 3.48 -30.78
C GLY A 823 3.06 3.27 -29.94
N GLN A 824 1.91 3.63 -30.51
CA GLN A 824 0.58 3.45 -29.89
C GLN A 824 0.35 1.99 -29.45
N ASN A 825 0.74 1.04 -30.29
CA ASN A 825 0.59 -0.39 -30.03
C ASN A 825 1.93 -1.06 -29.71
N ALA A 826 2.89 -0.30 -29.17
CA ALA A 826 4.21 -0.81 -28.82
C ALA A 826 4.09 -1.99 -27.83
N PRO A 827 4.68 -3.15 -28.13
CA PRO A 827 4.87 -4.23 -27.16
C PRO A 827 5.63 -3.74 -25.92
N VAL A 828 5.49 -4.45 -24.81
CA VAL A 828 6.09 -4.08 -23.50
C VAL A 828 7.60 -3.81 -23.61
N LEU A 829 8.35 -4.64 -24.34
CA LEU A 829 9.79 -4.46 -24.51
C LEU A 829 10.16 -3.13 -25.18
N GLU A 830 9.37 -2.66 -26.16
CA GLU A 830 9.63 -1.39 -26.85
C GLU A 830 9.33 -0.18 -25.94
N MET A 831 8.27 -0.28 -25.14
CA MET A 831 7.93 0.74 -24.14
C MET A 831 9.02 0.85 -23.06
N GLU A 832 9.45 -0.27 -22.49
CA GLU A 832 10.51 -0.32 -21.47
C GLU A 832 11.86 0.17 -22.01
N ALA A 833 12.19 -0.17 -23.27
CA ALA A 833 13.34 0.37 -23.96
C ALA A 833 13.30 1.90 -24.07
N ALA A 834 12.15 2.47 -24.40
CA ALA A 834 11.96 3.93 -24.45
C ALA A 834 12.15 4.59 -23.08
N TYR A 835 11.62 3.99 -22.00
CA TYR A 835 11.79 4.49 -20.62
C TYR A 835 13.25 4.52 -20.17
N VAL A 836 13.99 3.43 -20.45
CA VAL A 836 15.42 3.35 -20.13
C VAL A 836 16.22 4.36 -20.95
N LEU A 837 15.90 4.53 -22.23
CA LEU A 837 16.54 5.51 -23.10
C LEU A 837 16.31 6.95 -22.59
N ALA A 838 15.07 7.31 -22.30
CA ALA A 838 14.73 8.64 -21.78
C ALA A 838 15.45 8.93 -20.44
N SER A 839 15.40 7.98 -19.50
CA SER A 839 16.02 8.12 -18.18
C SER A 839 17.55 8.23 -18.24
N THR A 840 18.17 7.48 -19.15
CA THR A 840 19.62 7.50 -19.36
C THR A 840 20.06 8.81 -19.98
N LEU A 841 19.42 9.24 -21.07
CA LEU A 841 19.77 10.50 -21.75
C LEU A 841 19.57 11.70 -20.83
N GLU A 842 18.54 11.68 -19.99
CA GLU A 842 18.32 12.71 -18.98
C GLU A 842 19.53 12.79 -18.04
N SER A 843 19.88 11.68 -17.38
CA SER A 843 21.01 11.65 -16.44
C SER A 843 22.35 11.99 -17.10
N ALA A 844 22.59 11.54 -18.34
CA ALA A 844 23.84 11.77 -19.05
C ALA A 844 24.02 13.22 -19.51
N SER A 845 22.95 13.90 -19.93
CA SER A 845 23.02 15.25 -20.53
C SER A 845 22.81 16.38 -19.52
N GLY A 846 22.23 16.10 -18.35
CA GLY A 846 21.78 17.14 -17.41
C GLY A 846 20.59 17.94 -17.93
N ARG A 847 19.83 17.38 -18.89
CA ARG A 847 18.63 17.99 -19.48
C ARG A 847 17.42 17.09 -19.26
N PRO A 848 16.25 17.68 -18.91
CA PRO A 848 15.01 16.93 -18.90
C PRO A 848 14.77 16.23 -20.24
N VAL A 849 14.31 14.98 -20.19
CA VAL A 849 13.88 14.23 -21.38
C VAL A 849 12.44 13.79 -21.16
N ASP A 850 11.58 14.18 -22.09
CA ASP A 850 10.17 13.81 -22.05
C ASP A 850 9.99 12.45 -22.74
N ILE A 851 9.00 11.70 -22.26
CA ILE A 851 8.62 10.40 -22.82
C ILE A 851 7.13 10.39 -23.11
N TYR A 852 6.76 9.92 -24.30
CA TYR A 852 5.37 9.89 -24.75
C TYR A 852 5.06 8.55 -25.42
N GLN A 853 3.83 8.06 -25.22
CA GLN A 853 3.19 7.23 -26.23
C GLN A 853 2.83 8.14 -27.41
N LEU A 854 2.89 7.61 -28.63
CA LEU A 854 2.68 8.41 -29.84
C LEU A 854 1.38 9.25 -29.83
N ASP A 855 0.29 8.73 -29.27
CA ASP A 855 -1.00 9.44 -29.22
C ASP A 855 -1.01 10.61 -28.23
N ASP A 856 -0.15 10.56 -27.22
CA ASP A 856 0.00 11.61 -26.21
C ASP A 856 1.01 12.68 -26.63
N LEU A 857 1.66 12.51 -27.78
CA LEU A 857 2.62 13.47 -28.31
C LEU A 857 1.91 14.78 -28.68
N PRO A 858 2.30 15.94 -28.12
CA PRO A 858 1.64 17.21 -28.42
C PRO A 858 1.67 17.56 -29.92
N ALA A 859 0.60 18.16 -30.45
CA ALA A 859 0.54 18.54 -31.87
C ALA A 859 1.60 19.59 -32.28
N ALA A 860 1.98 20.48 -31.36
CA ALA A 860 3.03 21.47 -31.54
C ALA A 860 4.38 20.94 -31.03
N VAL A 861 4.98 19.98 -31.75
CA VAL A 861 6.36 19.56 -31.49
C VAL A 861 7.28 20.33 -32.43
N GLU A 862 8.20 21.10 -31.86
CA GLU A 862 9.21 21.80 -32.65
C GLU A 862 10.11 20.84 -33.45
N PRO A 863 10.48 21.20 -34.68
CA PRO A 863 11.43 20.43 -35.49
C PRO A 863 12.80 20.25 -34.81
N GLY A 864 13.22 18.99 -34.62
CA GLY A 864 14.64 18.67 -34.38
C GLY A 864 14.99 17.63 -33.31
N THR A 865 14.02 17.08 -32.55
CA THR A 865 14.36 16.36 -31.32
C THR A 865 13.43 15.20 -30.94
N LEU A 866 13.06 14.38 -31.93
CA LEU A 866 12.28 13.17 -31.71
C LEU A 866 13.14 11.92 -31.82
N ILE A 867 13.13 11.10 -30.78
CA ILE A 867 13.68 9.74 -30.78
C ILE A 867 12.50 8.78 -30.83
N LEU A 868 12.31 8.12 -31.97
CA LEU A 868 11.27 7.14 -32.18
C LEU A 868 11.81 5.75 -31.81
N VAL A 869 11.08 5.02 -30.97
CA VAL A 869 11.44 3.69 -30.48
C VAL A 869 10.37 2.69 -30.91
N GLY A 870 10.77 1.66 -31.66
CA GLY A 870 9.87 0.58 -32.07
C GLY A 870 10.14 0.04 -33.46
N THR A 871 9.10 -0.51 -34.08
CA THR A 871 9.14 -1.07 -35.44
C THR A 871 8.12 -0.37 -36.33
N PRO A 872 8.22 -0.48 -37.67
CA PRO A 872 7.16 -0.03 -38.57
C PRO A 872 5.77 -0.61 -38.26
N LYS A 873 5.69 -1.80 -37.63
CA LYS A 873 4.42 -2.43 -37.25
C LYS A 873 3.80 -1.79 -36.01
N SER A 874 4.61 -1.38 -35.05
CA SER A 874 4.14 -0.83 -33.77
C SER A 874 4.06 0.69 -33.75
N HIS A 875 4.79 1.37 -34.65
CA HIS A 875 4.97 2.82 -34.64
C HIS A 875 4.57 3.47 -35.98
N ALA A 876 3.44 4.19 -36.00
CA ALA A 876 2.86 4.75 -37.22
C ALA A 876 3.78 5.76 -37.95
N LEU A 877 4.57 6.58 -37.23
CA LEU A 877 5.55 7.46 -37.89
C LEU A 877 6.69 6.69 -38.57
N MET A 878 7.15 5.57 -38.00
CA MET A 878 8.17 4.72 -38.62
C MET A 878 7.61 3.97 -39.84
N ALA A 879 6.34 3.59 -39.81
CA ALA A 879 5.66 2.98 -40.95
C ALA A 879 5.71 3.85 -42.22
N ARG A 880 5.63 5.19 -42.06
CA ARG A 880 5.68 6.16 -43.16
C ARG A 880 7.03 6.25 -43.87
N ILE A 881 8.09 5.75 -43.23
CA ILE A 881 9.47 5.78 -43.73
C ILE A 881 10.07 4.37 -43.80
N ALA A 882 9.24 3.33 -43.78
CA ALA A 882 9.68 1.94 -43.65
C ALA A 882 10.63 1.50 -44.77
N ASP A 883 10.46 2.05 -45.97
CA ASP A 883 11.31 1.87 -47.15
C ASP A 883 12.74 2.43 -46.97
N ARG A 884 12.93 3.33 -46.00
CA ARG A 884 14.21 3.99 -45.68
C ARG A 884 14.91 3.40 -44.45
N LEU A 885 14.29 2.43 -43.80
CA LEU A 885 14.82 1.75 -42.62
C LEU A 885 15.44 0.39 -43.00
N PRO A 886 16.47 -0.08 -42.29
CA PRO A 886 17.01 -1.42 -42.48
C PRO A 886 15.93 -2.50 -42.34
N ALA A 887 15.90 -3.43 -43.30
CA ALA A 887 14.91 -4.50 -43.33
C ALA A 887 15.13 -5.60 -42.27
N ALA A 888 16.35 -5.69 -41.71
CA ALA A 888 16.72 -6.73 -40.75
C ALA A 888 17.74 -6.22 -39.71
N GLY A 889 17.75 -6.87 -38.55
CA GLY A 889 18.70 -6.62 -37.47
C GLY A 889 18.34 -5.43 -36.58
N SER A 890 19.21 -5.16 -35.61
CA SER A 890 19.11 -4.07 -34.64
C SER A 890 19.83 -2.84 -35.20
N PHE A 891 19.21 -1.67 -35.21
CA PHE A 891 19.82 -0.45 -35.74
C PHE A 891 19.45 0.83 -34.98
N VAL A 892 20.34 1.82 -35.08
CA VAL A 892 20.08 3.20 -34.70
C VAL A 892 20.43 4.12 -35.88
N GLN A 893 19.47 4.89 -36.36
CA GLN A 893 19.60 5.66 -37.60
C GLN A 893 18.98 7.04 -37.48
N ARG A 894 19.66 8.05 -38.04
CA ARG A 894 19.10 9.39 -38.24
C ARG A 894 18.32 9.43 -39.55
N VAL A 895 17.08 9.92 -39.53
CA VAL A 895 16.22 10.02 -40.71
C VAL A 895 15.58 11.41 -40.77
N GLU A 896 15.58 12.00 -41.96
CA GLU A 896 14.80 13.22 -42.26
C GLU A 896 13.38 12.82 -42.67
N PRO A 897 12.30 13.34 -42.05
CA PRO A 897 10.93 12.98 -42.37
C PRO A 897 10.56 13.39 -43.79
N ALA A 898 9.73 12.57 -44.45
CA ALA A 898 9.46 12.65 -45.90
C ALA A 898 8.65 13.89 -46.37
N ALA A 899 8.48 14.91 -45.54
CA ALA A 899 7.69 16.11 -45.88
C ALA A 899 8.28 17.38 -45.25
N GLY A 900 9.24 18.01 -45.93
CA GLY A 900 9.53 19.46 -45.89
C GLY A 900 9.70 20.17 -44.53
N GLY A 901 9.91 19.46 -43.42
CA GLY A 901 10.12 20.05 -42.11
C GLY A 901 11.57 19.90 -41.64
N ASP A 902 12.08 20.89 -40.90
CA ASP A 902 13.45 20.92 -40.34
C ASP A 902 13.70 19.87 -39.23
N ALA A 903 12.84 18.86 -39.09
CA ALA A 903 12.84 17.95 -37.96
C ALA A 903 13.75 16.76 -38.23
N THR A 904 14.83 16.60 -37.47
CA THR A 904 15.60 15.35 -37.48
C THR A 904 14.95 14.32 -36.57
N TRP A 905 14.72 13.09 -37.07
CA TRP A 905 14.32 11.94 -36.25
C TRP A 905 15.52 11.04 -35.97
N LEU A 906 15.67 10.58 -34.73
CA LEU A 906 16.41 9.36 -34.44
C LEU A 906 15.45 8.19 -34.43
N ILE A 907 15.83 7.12 -35.09
CA ILE A 907 15.13 5.86 -35.02
C ILE A 907 15.99 4.91 -34.21
N VAL A 908 15.45 4.39 -33.11
CA VAL A 908 15.97 3.25 -32.37
C VAL A 908 15.07 2.08 -32.70
N GLY A 909 15.49 1.28 -33.69
CA GLY A 909 14.63 0.33 -34.38
C GLY A 909 15.23 -1.06 -34.46
N GLY A 910 14.42 -1.98 -34.97
CA GLY A 910 14.84 -3.35 -35.24
C GLY A 910 13.80 -4.12 -36.06
N SER A 911 14.16 -5.33 -36.47
CA SER A 911 13.25 -6.25 -37.17
C SER A 911 12.06 -6.72 -36.32
N ASP A 912 12.22 -6.74 -35.00
CA ASP A 912 11.21 -7.08 -33.99
C ASP A 912 11.50 -6.35 -32.67
N SER A 913 10.65 -6.53 -31.66
CA SER A 913 10.80 -5.85 -30.37
C SER A 913 12.06 -6.24 -29.61
N ARG A 914 12.64 -7.42 -29.87
CA ARG A 914 13.91 -7.83 -29.27
C ARG A 914 15.06 -7.06 -29.91
N ALA A 915 15.05 -6.93 -31.24
CA ALA A 915 16.04 -6.12 -31.94
C ALA A 915 15.96 -4.64 -31.51
N VAL A 916 14.76 -4.11 -31.25
CA VAL A 916 14.56 -2.76 -30.69
C VAL A 916 15.20 -2.63 -29.30
N GLU A 917 14.98 -3.61 -28.42
CA GLU A 917 15.60 -3.64 -27.08
C GLU A 917 17.12 -3.63 -27.18
N GLU A 918 17.70 -4.48 -28.03
CA GLU A 918 19.14 -4.57 -28.27
C GLU A 918 19.71 -3.22 -28.78
N SER A 919 19.02 -2.58 -29.74
CA SER A 919 19.37 -1.23 -30.22
C SER A 919 19.35 -0.19 -29.11
N ALA A 920 18.31 -0.21 -28.26
CA ALA A 920 18.15 0.74 -27.18
C ALA A 920 19.21 0.55 -26.08
N MET A 921 19.47 -0.69 -25.67
CA MET A 921 20.49 -0.99 -24.64
C MET A 921 21.90 -0.64 -25.12
N ASP A 922 22.24 -0.89 -26.39
CA ASP A 922 23.54 -0.48 -26.95
C ASP A 922 23.69 1.05 -26.97
N TYR A 923 22.66 1.75 -27.48
CA TYR A 923 22.66 3.21 -27.53
C TYR A 923 22.79 3.84 -26.15
N VAL A 924 22.03 3.32 -25.17
CA VAL A 924 22.08 3.72 -23.77
C VAL A 924 23.47 3.50 -23.18
N LEU A 925 24.04 2.32 -23.37
CA LEU A 925 25.34 1.96 -22.82
C LEU A 925 26.46 2.91 -23.28
N ARG A 926 26.42 3.34 -24.54
CA ARG A 926 27.43 4.25 -25.12
C ARG A 926 27.46 5.61 -24.46
N TYR A 927 26.33 6.13 -23.98
CA TYR A 927 26.29 7.35 -23.16
C TYR A 927 26.52 7.06 -21.69
N TRP A 928 25.96 5.97 -21.18
CA TRP A 928 25.92 5.67 -19.76
C TRP A 928 27.31 5.52 -19.14
N ARG A 929 28.27 4.92 -19.87
CA ARG A 929 29.67 4.77 -19.40
C ARG A 929 30.34 6.08 -18.99
N SER A 930 29.86 7.22 -19.48
CA SER A 930 30.37 8.55 -19.13
C SER A 930 29.44 9.36 -18.22
N ALA A 931 28.22 8.88 -18.00
CA ALA A 931 27.20 9.60 -17.23
C ALA A 931 27.60 9.77 -15.76
N ARG A 932 27.14 10.85 -15.15
CA ARG A 932 27.46 11.20 -13.74
C ARG A 932 26.97 10.13 -12.76
N ASP A 933 25.76 9.62 -12.96
CA ASP A 933 25.12 8.67 -12.05
C ASP A 933 25.48 7.20 -12.33
N SER A 934 26.36 6.93 -13.30
CA SER A 934 26.74 5.58 -13.71
C SER A 934 27.68 4.90 -12.71
N ALA A 935 27.29 3.69 -12.29
CA ALA A 935 28.15 2.75 -11.60
C ALA A 935 29.17 2.12 -12.54
N ALA A 936 28.79 1.80 -13.78
CA ALA A 936 29.70 1.30 -14.82
C ALA A 936 30.93 2.20 -14.99
N ARG A 937 30.78 3.52 -14.87
CA ARG A 937 31.90 4.48 -14.91
C ARG A 937 32.94 4.25 -13.78
N ARG A 938 32.50 3.77 -12.61
CA ARG A 938 33.34 3.67 -11.39
C ARG A 938 33.99 2.30 -11.25
N ILE A 939 33.27 1.23 -11.57
CA ILE A 939 33.72 -0.15 -11.35
C ILE A 939 33.81 -1.00 -12.61
N GLY A 940 33.38 -0.48 -13.77
CA GLY A 940 33.34 -1.22 -15.03
C GLY A 940 32.14 -2.17 -15.14
N LEU A 941 32.00 -2.80 -16.31
CA LEU A 941 31.02 -3.84 -16.59
C LEU A 941 31.76 -5.12 -17.00
N VAL A 942 31.14 -6.26 -16.72
CA VAL A 942 31.61 -7.58 -17.14
C VAL A 942 30.63 -8.19 -18.14
N GLU A 943 31.16 -8.93 -19.10
CA GLU A 943 30.36 -9.75 -20.00
C GLU A 943 30.00 -11.04 -19.27
N LYS A 944 28.70 -11.25 -19.04
CA LYS A 944 28.23 -12.44 -18.33
C LYS A 944 26.79 -12.76 -18.72
N GLU A 945 26.62 -13.91 -19.36
CA GLU A 945 25.32 -14.54 -19.48
C GLU A 945 24.95 -15.15 -18.14
N LEU A 946 23.77 -14.81 -17.62
CA LEU A 946 23.32 -15.29 -16.32
C LEU A 946 22.29 -16.41 -16.50
N PRO A 947 22.36 -17.47 -15.68
CA PRO A 947 21.28 -18.44 -15.56
C PRO A 947 19.96 -17.71 -15.26
N ARG A 948 18.92 -18.03 -16.03
CA ARG A 948 17.59 -17.49 -15.82
C ARG A 948 16.96 -18.23 -14.64
N THR A 949 16.72 -17.52 -13.55
CA THR A 949 16.15 -18.10 -12.31
C THR A 949 14.65 -18.37 -12.41
N VAL A 950 13.98 -17.72 -13.37
CA VAL A 950 12.54 -17.87 -13.62
C VAL A 950 12.37 -18.29 -15.07
N ASP A 951 11.67 -19.40 -15.28
CA ASP A 951 11.22 -19.84 -16.59
C ASP A 951 10.16 -18.84 -17.11
N PRO A 952 10.41 -18.09 -18.21
CA PRO A 952 9.45 -17.17 -18.78
C PRO A 952 8.11 -17.84 -19.13
N ALA A 953 8.11 -19.15 -19.41
CA ALA A 953 6.90 -19.92 -19.68
C ALA A 953 6.06 -20.21 -18.42
N LYS A 954 6.59 -19.91 -17.23
CA LYS A 954 5.88 -20.00 -15.94
C LYS A 954 5.45 -18.63 -15.41
N LEU A 955 5.81 -17.55 -16.10
CA LEU A 955 5.19 -16.25 -15.87
C LEU A 955 3.82 -16.30 -16.56
N PRO A 956 2.72 -15.94 -15.89
CA PRO A 956 1.43 -15.85 -16.57
C PRO A 956 1.59 -14.89 -17.75
N ASP A 957 1.09 -15.27 -18.92
CA ASP A 957 1.04 -14.41 -20.11
C ASP A 957 0.31 -13.11 -19.74
N ARG A 958 1.09 -12.08 -19.39
CA ARG A 958 0.60 -10.74 -19.13
C ARG A 958 0.63 -9.98 -20.44
N THR A 959 -0.23 -10.38 -21.36
CA THR A 959 -0.55 -9.54 -22.52
C THR A 959 -1.56 -8.47 -22.06
N PRO A 960 -1.38 -7.19 -22.41
CA PRO A 960 -2.32 -6.11 -22.09
C PRO A 960 -3.73 -6.32 -22.63
#